data_AF-A0AAU7SQN3-F1
#
_entry.id   AF-A0AAU7SQN3-F1
#
_cell.length_a   1.000
_cell.length_b   1.000
_cell.length_c   1.000
_cell.angle_alpha   90.00
_cell.angle_beta   90.00
_cell.angle_gamma   90.00
#
_symmetry.space_group_name_H-M   'P 1'
#
loop_
_entity.id
_entity.type
_entity.pdbx_description
1 polymer ?
#
loop_
_entity_poly.entity_id
_entity_poly.type
_entity_poly.pdbx_seq_one_letter_code
_entity_poly.pdbx_strand_id
1 'polypeptide(L)'
;MTESASHQPRASHAKTIAFADVLSHELGTLRAPDSPTRPIIGAALSGGGIRSAAFSLGLLQALGARDLFRKIDYLSTVSGGGYTGSSLVAAMTRNNGAFPFGDPNTNSALASATDISDNEMVRGLRNRCRYLMPNGAFDLVISLSIIARGLMVNVVFVLFFVLLAAIATLAIYPDISSLPAPDATKMFAGYFRLTKIALPLLGGWLVIWALWRSIMPLGAKSQRRSDPGSLSARFTAIVLVLVAAIAAAELQVLILYKLSSVSTGSSGGGAFDHVWAWLSRTATALMVGTGAFAVFWRWLVGFLRDASKDSTYGAMIKTAIGKAVLFVLAAALPALIYICYLMLTQVQLKQRATPLVACISDLQIFRMIVAFATFLVLLVWWNWNFGPPQNSLCDGGWWRSLGRRDNPKEPIWRVVAVIVSSLAVIGTTTHYADTMIDDYSQYLGHNQVLPLYVLTALFCACLLGLFSANANSLNRLYRDRLDEAFELGRLQRYHGGEHEAVRTGQTLKLSELNRSGSEGGRFRPYPIINTAMNMEGSTIQGHRSADFFMFTPDYVGSRCTGYVATKDYEKPGGEPRIDLATATAISGAAVSSLMGRAGVPILGPTLALLNIRLGYWAHNPRFVAPERQKSRIRDWKIFYLLAEIFGRPSENSNQIYLTDGGHIENTGVYELLKRRCELIIVADAEADPAMSFASLVDVERFARIDLGVRFDLPFQAMADSAIGRKVAVKAGIRPTPACGEWNHGAIGRIFYPDGKVGYILYVKAAMTGDEPSYVLDYERRYPRFPHEPTSDQFFTEEQFEAYRALGFHSLCSMLDNLDGTERAATVLQEILRRLTDPVEPKIHA
;
A
#
# COMPACT_ATOMS: atom_id res chain seq x y z
N MET A 1 -50.37 22.20 23.97
CA MET A 1 -49.13 23.01 24.03
C MET A 1 -48.00 22.12 24.51
N THR A 2 -47.12 21.70 23.60
CA THR A 2 -45.65 21.58 23.71
C THR A 2 -45.16 20.69 22.56
N GLU A 3 -44.29 21.29 21.75
CA GLU A 3 -43.84 20.84 20.43
C GLU A 3 -43.00 19.55 20.50
N SER A 4 -43.26 18.62 19.58
CA SER A 4 -42.32 17.56 19.28
C SER A 4 -41.20 18.12 18.39
N ALA A 5 -40.05 18.41 18.98
CA ALA A 5 -38.85 18.76 18.25
C ALA A 5 -38.37 17.54 17.45
N SER A 6 -38.73 17.51 16.17
CA SER A 6 -38.14 16.60 15.20
C SER A 6 -36.64 16.94 15.06
N HIS A 7 -35.78 16.00 15.45
CA HIS A 7 -34.35 16.07 15.19
C HIS A 7 -34.12 15.93 13.68
N GLN A 8 -34.06 17.06 12.96
CA GLN A 8 -33.44 17.10 11.64
C GLN A 8 -31.90 17.02 11.80
N PRO A 9 -31.19 16.18 11.04
CA PRO A 9 -29.74 16.26 10.97
C PRO A 9 -29.34 17.51 10.17
N ARG A 10 -28.75 18.50 10.85
CA ARG A 10 -28.08 19.65 10.25
C ARG A 10 -26.70 19.24 9.73
N ALA A 11 -26.51 19.24 8.41
CA ALA A 11 -25.30 19.70 7.71
C ALA A 11 -25.57 19.67 6.20
N SER A 12 -25.51 20.82 5.52
CA SER A 12 -25.54 20.89 4.05
C SER A 12 -24.17 20.45 3.51
N HIS A 13 -24.08 19.19 3.09
CA HIS A 13 -22.87 18.57 2.53
C HIS A 13 -22.60 19.08 1.11
N ALA A 14 -21.39 18.83 0.60
CA ALA A 14 -21.08 18.96 -0.83
C ALA A 14 -22.16 18.26 -1.67
N LYS A 15 -22.55 18.84 -2.81
CA LYS A 15 -23.45 18.16 -3.75
C LYS A 15 -22.63 17.14 -4.54
N THR A 16 -22.31 16.00 -3.92
CA THR A 16 -21.76 14.84 -4.63
C THR A 16 -22.74 14.42 -5.73
N ILE A 17 -22.22 14.07 -6.90
CA ILE A 17 -23.04 13.63 -8.03
C ILE A 17 -22.98 12.11 -8.20
N ALA A 18 -23.94 11.55 -8.93
CA ALA A 18 -23.94 10.15 -9.29
C ALA A 18 -22.99 9.89 -10.47
N PHE A 19 -22.55 8.65 -10.64
CA PHE A 19 -21.68 8.30 -11.76
C PHE A 19 -22.33 8.54 -13.13
N ALA A 20 -23.67 8.45 -13.23
CA ALA A 20 -24.37 8.75 -14.47
C ALA A 20 -24.15 10.20 -14.95
N ASP A 21 -24.07 11.14 -14.01
CA ASP A 21 -23.79 12.54 -14.30
C ASP A 21 -22.33 12.75 -14.71
N VAL A 22 -21.39 12.06 -14.03
CA VAL A 22 -19.96 12.02 -14.39
C VAL A 22 -19.79 11.51 -15.83
N LEU A 23 -20.39 10.37 -16.15
CA LEU A 23 -20.31 9.76 -17.48
C LEU A 23 -20.91 10.67 -18.56
N SER A 24 -22.02 11.34 -18.27
CA SER A 24 -22.65 12.27 -19.20
C SER A 24 -21.74 13.47 -19.51
N HIS A 25 -21.06 14.00 -18.49
CA HIS A 25 -20.07 15.06 -18.66
C HIS A 25 -18.86 14.58 -19.47
N GLU A 26 -18.26 13.43 -19.11
CA GLU A 26 -17.11 12.85 -19.83
C GLU A 26 -17.43 12.55 -21.30
N LEU A 27 -18.61 11.98 -21.61
CA LEU A 27 -19.01 11.73 -22.99
C LEU A 27 -19.27 13.02 -23.77
N GLY A 28 -19.80 14.05 -23.11
CA GLY A 28 -19.98 15.38 -23.71
C GLY A 28 -18.66 16.08 -24.06
N THR A 29 -17.56 15.77 -23.36
CA THR A 29 -16.23 16.30 -23.68
C THR A 29 -15.47 15.43 -24.69
N LEU A 30 -15.72 14.12 -24.72
CA LEU A 30 -15.02 13.18 -25.61
C LEU A 30 -15.64 13.06 -27.00
N ARG A 31 -16.97 13.11 -27.12
CA ARG A 31 -17.67 13.11 -28.41
C ARG A 31 -17.70 14.54 -28.92
N ALA A 32 -16.99 14.80 -30.01
CA ALA A 32 -17.10 16.07 -30.68
C ALA A 32 -18.56 16.25 -31.19
N PRO A 33 -19.12 17.48 -31.18
CA PRO A 33 -20.53 17.71 -31.52
C PRO A 33 -20.93 17.16 -32.90
N ASP A 34 -19.97 17.08 -33.81
CA ASP A 34 -20.04 16.62 -35.19
C ASP A 34 -19.88 15.11 -35.38
N SER A 35 -19.46 14.35 -34.35
CA SER A 35 -19.33 12.88 -34.40
C SER A 35 -19.88 12.18 -33.15
N PRO A 36 -21.20 12.26 -32.89
CA PRO A 36 -21.83 11.69 -31.70
C PRO A 36 -21.88 10.15 -31.71
N THR A 37 -21.63 9.52 -32.86
CA THR A 37 -21.73 8.07 -33.09
C THR A 37 -20.37 7.36 -33.15
N ARG A 38 -19.24 8.05 -33.00
CA ARG A 38 -17.94 7.37 -33.04
C ARG A 38 -17.79 6.37 -31.89
N PRO A 39 -17.21 5.19 -32.15
CA PRO A 39 -16.96 4.22 -31.10
C PRO A 39 -16.01 4.77 -30.05
N ILE A 40 -16.32 4.51 -28.78
CA ILE A 40 -15.47 4.86 -27.65
C ILE A 40 -14.48 3.73 -27.39
N ILE A 41 -13.18 4.04 -27.43
CA ILE A 41 -12.12 3.04 -27.26
C ILE A 41 -11.40 3.28 -25.95
N GLY A 42 -11.23 2.22 -25.15
CA GLY A 42 -10.45 2.25 -23.92
C GLY A 42 -9.20 1.38 -24.02
N ALA A 43 -8.13 1.81 -23.35
CA ALA A 43 -6.96 0.99 -23.07
C ALA A 43 -6.83 0.80 -21.55
N ALA A 44 -6.61 -0.44 -21.10
CA ALA A 44 -6.41 -0.81 -19.71
C ALA A 44 -4.97 -1.30 -19.50
N LEU A 45 -4.25 -0.68 -18.56
CA LEU A 45 -2.90 -1.07 -18.16
C LEU A 45 -2.94 -1.66 -16.76
N SER A 46 -2.69 -2.96 -16.66
CA SER A 46 -2.77 -3.71 -15.41
C SER A 46 -1.68 -3.35 -14.39
N GLY A 47 -1.86 -3.76 -13.14
CA GLY A 47 -0.86 -3.65 -12.09
C GLY A 47 0.20 -4.75 -12.11
N GLY A 48 1.27 -4.56 -11.33
CA GLY A 48 2.42 -5.47 -11.32
C GLY A 48 3.77 -4.84 -11.04
N GLY A 49 3.82 -3.57 -10.60
CA GLY A 49 5.04 -2.82 -10.39
C GLY A 49 5.77 -2.49 -11.70
N ILE A 50 7.11 -2.39 -11.64
CA ILE A 50 7.94 -2.02 -12.81
C ILE A 50 7.75 -2.99 -13.97
N ARG A 51 7.50 -4.28 -13.69
CA ARG A 51 7.17 -5.29 -14.70
C ARG A 51 6.06 -4.84 -15.63
N SER A 52 4.92 -4.49 -15.03
CA SER A 52 3.75 -4.07 -15.80
C SER A 52 3.99 -2.72 -16.47
N ALA A 53 4.72 -1.82 -15.83
CA ALA A 53 5.12 -0.55 -16.43
C ALA A 53 5.92 -0.76 -17.74
N ALA A 54 6.91 -1.65 -17.72
CA ALA A 54 7.76 -1.97 -18.87
C ALA A 54 6.97 -2.66 -19.99
N PHE A 55 6.19 -3.70 -19.66
CA PHE A 55 5.36 -4.39 -20.65
C PHE A 55 4.32 -3.45 -21.29
N SER A 56 3.63 -2.65 -20.47
CA SER A 56 2.67 -1.66 -20.94
C SER A 56 3.31 -0.59 -21.82
N LEU A 57 4.55 -0.19 -21.53
CA LEU A 57 5.31 0.74 -22.37
C LEU A 57 5.51 0.16 -23.77
N GLY A 58 5.97 -1.08 -23.88
CA GLY A 58 6.13 -1.77 -25.16
C GLY A 58 4.82 -1.87 -25.95
N LEU A 59 3.74 -2.23 -25.27
CA LEU A 59 2.42 -2.33 -25.90
C LEU A 59 1.91 -0.97 -26.41
N LEU A 60 2.11 0.11 -25.64
CA LEU A 60 1.80 1.47 -26.08
C LEU A 60 2.65 1.89 -27.28
N GLN A 61 3.92 1.49 -27.32
CA GLN A 61 4.81 1.72 -28.47
C GLN A 61 4.30 1.00 -29.73
N ALA A 62 3.80 -0.24 -29.60
CA ALA A 62 3.17 -0.96 -30.71
C ALA A 62 1.88 -0.27 -31.20
N LEU A 63 1.05 0.26 -30.30
CA LEU A 63 -0.12 1.08 -30.67
C LEU A 63 0.29 2.38 -31.37
N GLY A 64 1.38 3.01 -30.94
CA GLY A 64 1.95 4.21 -31.57
C GLY A 64 2.49 3.91 -32.98
N ALA A 65 3.25 2.83 -33.14
CA ALA A 65 3.85 2.43 -34.42
C ALA A 65 2.81 2.09 -35.50
N ARG A 66 1.61 1.68 -35.09
CA ARG A 66 0.48 1.36 -35.98
C ARG A 66 -0.54 2.50 -36.14
N ASP A 67 -0.24 3.69 -35.62
CA ASP A 67 -1.15 4.88 -35.58
C ASP A 67 -2.53 4.59 -34.94
N LEU A 68 -2.56 3.62 -34.02
CA LEU A 68 -3.77 3.22 -33.28
C LEU A 68 -3.92 3.99 -31.98
N PHE A 69 -2.82 4.48 -31.42
CA PHE A 69 -2.81 5.22 -30.17
C PHE A 69 -3.74 6.45 -30.18
N ARG A 70 -3.80 7.17 -31.32
CA ARG A 70 -4.67 8.36 -31.50
C ARG A 70 -6.17 8.06 -31.46
N LYS A 71 -6.56 6.79 -31.43
CA LYS A 71 -7.97 6.39 -31.34
C LYS A 71 -8.42 6.12 -29.90
N ILE A 72 -7.49 6.04 -28.94
CA ILE A 72 -7.77 5.64 -27.55
C ILE A 72 -8.36 6.81 -26.76
N ASP A 73 -9.65 6.73 -26.42
CA ASP A 73 -10.35 7.79 -25.69
C ASP A 73 -10.09 7.76 -24.19
N TYR A 74 -10.03 6.57 -23.61
CA TYR A 74 -9.81 6.37 -22.18
C TYR A 74 -8.54 5.55 -21.95
N LEU A 75 -7.74 5.96 -20.97
CA LEU A 75 -6.60 5.19 -20.47
C LEU A 75 -6.83 4.87 -18.99
N SER A 76 -7.27 3.64 -18.73
CA SER A 76 -7.49 3.14 -17.38
C SER A 76 -6.25 2.41 -16.87
N THR A 77 -5.81 2.74 -15.66
CA THR A 77 -4.53 2.26 -15.14
C THR A 77 -4.65 1.78 -13.69
N VAL A 78 -3.87 0.76 -13.35
CA VAL A 78 -3.74 0.23 -11.99
C VAL A 78 -2.25 0.06 -11.68
N SER A 79 -1.80 0.49 -10.49
CA SER A 79 -0.47 0.19 -9.94
C SER A 79 0.66 0.45 -10.93
N GLY A 80 1.44 -0.58 -11.28
CA GLY A 80 2.52 -0.50 -12.28
C GLY A 80 2.12 0.06 -13.64
N GLY A 81 0.93 -0.28 -14.16
CA GLY A 81 0.38 0.32 -15.38
C GLY A 81 0.12 1.81 -15.22
N GLY A 82 -0.18 2.25 -13.99
CA GLY A 82 -0.28 3.66 -13.61
C GLY A 82 1.03 4.43 -13.70
N TYR A 83 2.19 3.78 -13.54
CA TYR A 83 3.48 4.47 -13.67
C TYR A 83 3.71 4.93 -15.12
N THR A 84 3.61 4.00 -16.08
CA THR A 84 3.78 4.29 -17.50
C THR A 84 2.64 5.13 -18.04
N GLY A 85 1.38 4.84 -17.66
CA GLY A 85 0.23 5.62 -18.12
C GLY A 85 0.24 7.07 -17.63
N SER A 86 0.66 7.31 -16.38
CA SER A 86 0.82 8.67 -15.86
C SER A 86 2.02 9.39 -16.47
N SER A 87 3.13 8.68 -16.72
CA SER A 87 4.28 9.22 -17.45
C SER A 87 3.90 9.67 -18.87
N LEU A 88 3.15 8.83 -19.58
CA LEU A 88 2.58 9.12 -20.90
C LEU A 88 1.76 10.41 -20.88
N VAL A 89 0.76 10.49 -19.99
CA VAL A 89 -0.13 11.65 -19.94
C VAL A 89 0.59 12.91 -19.46
N ALA A 90 1.53 12.80 -18.53
CA ALA A 90 2.38 13.92 -18.10
C ALA A 90 3.20 14.48 -19.28
N ALA A 91 3.86 13.61 -20.04
CA ALA A 91 4.64 14.02 -21.21
C ALA A 91 3.76 14.58 -22.33
N MET A 92 2.59 13.98 -22.60
CA MET A 92 1.64 14.52 -23.57
C MET A 92 1.08 15.89 -23.13
N THR A 93 0.88 16.11 -21.84
CA THR A 93 0.46 17.41 -21.30
C THR A 93 1.54 18.48 -21.51
N ARG A 94 2.81 18.13 -21.36
CA ARG A 94 3.96 19.03 -21.61
C ARG A 94 4.21 19.27 -23.11
N ASN A 95 4.07 18.24 -23.94
CA ASN A 95 4.43 18.26 -25.36
C ASN A 95 3.23 18.46 -26.29
N ASN A 96 2.22 19.18 -25.81
CA ASN A 96 1.01 19.52 -26.54
C ASN A 96 0.35 18.34 -27.29
N GLY A 97 0.22 17.19 -26.63
CA GLY A 97 -0.43 15.98 -27.15
C GLY A 97 0.41 15.11 -28.09
N ALA A 98 1.71 15.38 -28.27
CA ALA A 98 2.59 14.48 -29.01
C ALA A 98 2.80 13.15 -28.27
N PHE A 99 2.69 12.03 -28.98
CA PHE A 99 2.98 10.71 -28.41
C PHE A 99 4.47 10.61 -28.06
N PRO A 100 4.83 10.34 -26.79
CA PRO A 100 6.19 10.58 -26.31
C PRO A 100 7.10 9.34 -26.36
N PHE A 101 6.58 8.16 -26.69
CA PHE A 101 7.35 6.91 -26.71
C PHE A 101 7.73 6.41 -28.12
N GLY A 102 7.39 7.18 -29.17
CA GLY A 102 7.74 6.87 -30.55
C GLY A 102 9.03 7.54 -31.02
N ASP A 103 9.47 7.22 -32.23
CA ASP A 103 10.61 7.91 -32.87
C ASP A 103 10.18 9.31 -33.35
N PRO A 104 10.89 10.38 -32.96
CA PRO A 104 10.63 11.72 -33.48
C PRO A 104 10.94 11.88 -34.98
N ASN A 105 11.76 11.00 -35.57
CA ASN A 105 12.25 11.10 -36.95
C ASN A 105 11.53 10.18 -37.95
N THR A 106 10.76 9.18 -37.50
CA THR A 106 9.96 8.37 -38.43
C THR A 106 8.60 9.02 -38.64
N ASN A 107 8.47 9.77 -39.73
CA ASN A 107 7.17 9.91 -40.37
C ASN A 107 6.71 8.51 -40.82
N SER A 108 5.43 8.22 -40.57
CA SER A 108 4.68 7.00 -40.88
C SER A 108 5.24 6.07 -41.97
N ALA A 109 5.10 4.76 -41.70
CA ALA A 109 5.10 3.62 -42.63
C ALA A 109 6.38 2.78 -42.80
N LEU A 110 7.55 3.20 -42.29
CA LEU A 110 8.79 2.43 -42.48
C LEU A 110 9.65 2.19 -41.22
N ALA A 111 9.13 2.45 -40.02
CA ALA A 111 9.74 1.87 -38.82
C ALA A 111 9.56 0.35 -38.95
N SER A 112 10.67 -0.39 -39.13
CA SER A 112 10.61 -1.85 -39.27
C SER A 112 9.75 -2.41 -38.14
N ALA A 113 8.76 -3.24 -38.47
CA ALA A 113 7.85 -3.89 -37.52
C ALA A 113 8.55 -4.72 -36.41
N THR A 114 9.88 -4.74 -36.41
CA THR A 114 10.77 -5.57 -35.62
C THR A 114 11.63 -4.82 -34.60
N ASP A 115 11.69 -3.47 -34.61
CA ASP A 115 12.56 -2.74 -33.68
C ASP A 115 11.95 -1.43 -33.18
N ILE A 116 12.18 -1.13 -31.90
CA ILE A 116 11.63 0.02 -31.20
C ILE A 116 12.78 0.98 -30.93
N SER A 117 12.79 2.13 -31.61
CA SER A 117 13.83 3.11 -31.36
C SER A 117 13.75 3.64 -29.93
N ASP A 118 14.92 3.64 -29.27
CA ASP A 118 15.09 4.14 -27.92
C ASP A 118 15.20 5.66 -27.97
N ASN A 119 14.14 6.36 -27.55
CA ASN A 119 14.14 7.81 -27.46
C ASN A 119 14.57 8.29 -26.06
N GLU A 120 14.81 9.59 -25.87
CA GLU A 120 15.33 10.09 -24.60
C GLU A 120 14.42 9.77 -23.40
N MET A 121 13.10 9.80 -23.60
CA MET A 121 12.14 9.49 -22.55
C MET A 121 12.17 8.01 -22.18
N VAL A 122 12.15 7.11 -23.18
CA VAL A 122 12.22 5.66 -22.97
C VAL A 122 13.54 5.29 -22.29
N ARG A 123 14.65 5.86 -22.74
CA ARG A 123 15.97 5.71 -22.12
C ARG A 123 15.97 6.20 -20.67
N GLY A 124 15.30 7.33 -20.39
CA GLY A 124 15.13 7.85 -19.04
C GLY A 124 14.38 6.87 -18.13
N LEU A 125 13.24 6.34 -18.60
CA LEU A 125 12.45 5.33 -17.87
C LEU A 125 13.27 4.06 -17.60
N ARG A 126 13.98 3.57 -18.62
CA ARG A 126 14.83 2.39 -18.53
C ARG A 126 15.97 2.59 -17.52
N ASN A 127 16.69 3.70 -17.61
CA ASN A 127 17.85 3.98 -16.75
C ASN A 127 17.45 4.24 -15.29
N ARG A 128 16.25 4.76 -15.05
CA ARG A 128 15.71 5.03 -13.70
C ARG A 128 14.82 3.91 -13.17
N CYS A 129 14.77 2.74 -13.83
CA CYS A 129 14.00 1.60 -13.33
C CYS A 129 14.44 1.14 -11.94
N ARG A 130 15.69 1.39 -11.52
CA ARG A 130 16.14 1.19 -10.12
C ARG A 130 15.72 2.35 -9.20
N TYR A 131 14.44 2.69 -9.22
CA TYR A 131 13.91 3.91 -8.60
C TYR A 131 14.02 3.93 -7.07
N LEU A 132 14.09 2.77 -6.39
CA LEU A 132 14.28 2.72 -4.94
C LEU A 132 15.70 3.10 -4.49
N MET A 133 16.70 3.00 -5.38
CA MET A 133 18.11 3.29 -5.09
C MET A 133 18.82 3.95 -6.29
N PRO A 134 18.36 5.15 -6.74
CA PRO A 134 18.87 5.75 -7.97
C PRO A 134 20.35 6.12 -7.88
N ASN A 135 20.85 6.52 -6.70
CA ASN A 135 22.26 6.87 -6.47
C ASN A 135 23.03 5.78 -5.68
N GLY A 136 22.50 4.55 -5.61
CA GLY A 136 23.16 3.41 -4.96
C GLY A 136 22.89 3.28 -3.45
N ALA A 137 23.85 2.70 -2.71
CA ALA A 137 23.66 2.27 -1.32
C ALA A 137 23.34 3.40 -0.31
N PHE A 138 23.75 4.64 -0.58
CA PHE A 138 23.45 5.75 0.32
C PHE A 138 21.97 6.14 0.31
N ASP A 139 21.27 5.97 -0.82
CA ASP A 139 19.82 6.15 -0.90
C ASP A 139 19.06 5.14 -0.04
N LEU A 140 19.62 3.95 0.18
CA LEU A 140 19.08 2.97 1.13
C LEU A 140 19.18 3.50 2.56
N VAL A 141 20.29 4.15 2.93
CA VAL A 141 20.45 4.76 4.27
C VAL A 141 19.47 5.91 4.48
N ILE A 142 19.24 6.75 3.46
CA ILE A 142 18.21 7.80 3.50
C ILE A 142 16.82 7.18 3.69
N SER A 143 16.51 6.14 2.92
CA SER A 143 15.23 5.44 2.99
C SER A 143 15.02 4.80 4.37
N LEU A 144 16.05 4.14 4.91
CA LEU A 144 16.07 3.57 6.26
C LEU A 144 15.89 4.65 7.33
N SER A 145 16.49 5.83 7.16
CA SER A 145 16.35 6.95 8.09
C SER A 145 14.92 7.50 8.11
N ILE A 146 14.26 7.56 6.94
CA ILE A 146 12.86 7.98 6.83
C ILE A 146 11.93 6.92 7.45
N ILE A 147 12.20 5.62 7.21
CA ILE A 147 11.49 4.51 7.87
C ILE A 147 11.64 4.61 9.39
N ALA A 148 12.87 4.78 9.88
CA ALA A 148 13.20 4.88 11.29
C ALA A 148 12.50 6.08 11.96
N ARG A 149 12.41 7.23 11.28
CA ARG A 149 11.64 8.39 11.75
C ARG A 149 10.17 8.03 11.96
N GLY A 150 9.54 7.37 10.98
CA GLY A 150 8.14 6.97 11.09
C GLY A 150 7.91 5.89 12.17
N LEU A 151 8.85 4.95 12.30
CA LEU A 151 8.85 3.97 13.38
C LEU A 151 8.95 4.65 14.75
N MET A 152 9.81 5.67 14.91
CA MET A 152 9.94 6.41 16.16
C MET A 152 8.65 7.11 16.56
N VAL A 153 7.90 7.65 15.60
CA VAL A 153 6.56 8.22 15.86
C VAL A 153 5.59 7.15 16.36
N ASN A 154 5.62 5.96 15.76
CA ASN A 154 4.80 4.84 16.22
C ASN A 154 5.25 4.33 17.61
N VAL A 155 6.54 4.38 17.94
CA VAL A 155 7.04 4.08 19.29
C VAL A 155 6.47 5.07 20.30
N VAL A 156 6.46 6.38 20.01
CA VAL A 156 5.82 7.40 20.88
C VAL A 156 4.33 7.10 21.06
N PHE A 157 3.65 6.71 19.98
CA PHE A 157 2.24 6.31 20.03
C PHE A 157 2.01 5.09 20.92
N VAL A 158 2.77 4.01 20.73
CA VAL A 158 2.67 2.80 21.55
C VAL A 158 3.02 3.09 23.01
N LEU A 159 4.08 3.86 23.24
CA LEU A 159 4.54 4.25 24.57
C LEU A 159 3.44 5.00 25.33
N PHE A 160 2.71 5.91 24.68
CA PHE A 160 1.57 6.60 25.29
C PHE A 160 0.54 5.62 25.86
N PHE A 161 0.09 4.64 25.08
CA PHE A 161 -0.90 3.66 25.55
C PHE A 161 -0.34 2.70 26.61
N VAL A 162 0.92 2.29 26.46
CA VAL A 162 1.60 1.45 27.46
C VAL A 162 1.74 2.19 28.79
N LEU A 163 2.09 3.47 28.78
CA LEU A 163 2.14 4.31 29.98
C LEU A 163 0.77 4.45 30.64
N LEU A 164 -0.30 4.69 29.86
CA LEU A 164 -1.66 4.74 30.42
C LEU A 164 -2.05 3.41 31.08
N ALA A 165 -1.72 2.28 30.47
CA ALA A 165 -1.96 0.96 31.06
C ALA A 165 -1.15 0.77 32.35
N ALA A 166 0.12 1.18 32.37
CA ALA A 166 0.97 1.10 33.55
C ALA A 166 0.46 2.00 34.69
N ILE A 167 0.09 3.26 34.38
CA ILE A 167 -0.51 4.21 35.32
C ILE A 167 -1.79 3.63 35.92
N ALA A 168 -2.69 3.08 35.10
CA ALA A 168 -3.93 2.47 35.58
C ALA A 168 -3.65 1.28 36.52
N THR A 169 -2.64 0.46 36.18
CA THR A 169 -2.24 -0.69 37.01
C THR A 169 -1.66 -0.24 38.35
N LEU A 170 -0.78 0.76 38.36
CA LEU A 170 -0.14 1.29 39.56
C LEU A 170 -1.11 2.10 40.44
N ALA A 171 -2.11 2.75 39.84
CA ALA A 171 -3.18 3.41 40.59
C ALA A 171 -4.04 2.40 41.37
N ILE A 172 -4.19 1.17 40.85
CA ILE A 172 -4.93 0.09 41.51
C ILE A 172 -4.01 -0.68 42.49
N TYR A 173 -2.77 -0.93 42.10
CA TYR A 173 -1.77 -1.72 42.84
C TYR A 173 -0.47 -0.91 43.04
N PRO A 174 -0.41 -0.01 44.04
CA PRO A 174 0.73 0.89 44.21
C PRO A 174 2.02 0.18 44.61
N ASP A 175 1.95 -0.90 45.41
CA ASP A 175 3.11 -1.61 45.98
C ASP A 175 3.01 -3.14 45.83
N ILE A 176 4.12 -3.87 45.97
CA ILE A 176 4.12 -5.35 45.97
C ILE A 176 3.17 -5.91 47.03
N SER A 177 3.07 -5.28 48.20
CA SER A 177 2.16 -5.68 49.28
C SER A 177 0.68 -5.58 48.90
N SER A 178 0.34 -4.71 47.95
CA SER A 178 -1.01 -4.58 47.41
C SER A 178 -1.33 -5.64 46.34
N LEU A 179 -0.32 -6.36 45.84
CA LEU A 179 -0.52 -7.46 44.91
C LEU A 179 -1.02 -8.71 45.67
N PRO A 180 -2.10 -9.37 45.22
CA PRO A 180 -2.62 -10.58 45.85
C PRO A 180 -1.65 -11.77 45.73
N ALA A 181 -1.01 -12.16 46.84
CA ALA A 181 -0.03 -13.24 46.93
C ALA A 181 -0.63 -14.66 46.73
N PRO A 182 -0.09 -15.49 45.80
CA PRO A 182 -0.53 -16.84 45.47
C PRO A 182 -0.31 -17.78 46.65
N ASP A 183 -1.40 -18.04 47.36
CA ASP A 183 -1.50 -19.14 48.31
C ASP A 183 -1.66 -20.45 47.51
N ALA A 184 -0.64 -21.30 47.52
CA ALA A 184 -0.57 -22.53 46.72
C ALA A 184 -1.74 -23.51 46.98
N THR A 185 -2.41 -23.37 48.13
CA THR A 185 -3.61 -24.15 48.50
C THR A 185 -4.93 -23.56 48.01
N LYS A 186 -4.94 -22.32 47.48
CA LYS A 186 -6.14 -21.56 47.05
C LYS A 186 -6.05 -21.00 45.63
N MET A 187 -5.15 -21.54 44.80
CA MET A 187 -4.91 -21.09 43.42
C MET A 187 -6.20 -21.05 42.57
N PHE A 188 -7.14 -21.97 42.83
CA PHE A 188 -8.47 -22.00 42.19
C PHE A 188 -9.60 -21.38 43.02
N ALA A 189 -9.42 -21.16 44.32
CA ALA A 189 -10.46 -20.63 45.21
C ALA A 189 -10.46 -19.09 45.30
N GLY A 190 -9.27 -18.44 45.29
CA GLY A 190 -9.13 -17.01 45.59
C GLY A 190 -8.90 -16.06 44.39
N TYR A 191 -8.44 -16.59 43.25
CA TYR A 191 -8.08 -15.82 42.04
C TYR A 191 -9.23 -15.73 41.05
N PHE A 192 -9.16 -14.76 40.13
CA PHE A 192 -10.18 -14.52 39.11
C PHE A 192 -11.58 -14.21 39.67
N ARG A 193 -11.66 -13.44 40.77
CA ARG A 193 -12.94 -13.19 41.46
C ARG A 193 -13.94 -12.48 40.53
N LEU A 194 -13.47 -11.48 39.79
CA LEU A 194 -14.32 -10.73 38.87
C LEU A 194 -14.69 -11.59 37.67
N THR A 195 -13.75 -12.38 37.12
CA THR A 195 -14.05 -13.32 36.03
C THR A 195 -15.07 -14.39 36.46
N LYS A 196 -14.96 -14.92 37.69
CA LYS A 196 -15.91 -15.89 38.26
C LYS A 196 -17.30 -15.32 38.52
N ILE A 197 -17.43 -14.02 38.72
CA ILE A 197 -18.74 -13.33 38.79
C ILE A 197 -19.25 -13.04 37.38
N ALA A 198 -18.37 -12.60 36.49
CA ALA A 198 -18.71 -12.20 35.12
C ALA A 198 -19.14 -13.38 34.25
N LEU A 199 -18.53 -14.56 34.40
CA LEU A 199 -18.87 -15.77 33.63
C LEU A 199 -20.31 -16.26 33.87
N PRO A 200 -20.79 -16.43 35.12
CA PRO A 200 -22.19 -16.73 35.40
C PRO A 200 -23.16 -15.64 34.93
N LEU A 201 -22.80 -14.36 35.06
CA LEU A 201 -23.63 -13.25 34.55
C LEU A 201 -23.77 -13.30 33.03
N LEU A 202 -22.66 -13.55 32.33
CA LEU A 202 -22.66 -13.79 30.89
C LEU A 202 -23.47 -15.04 30.53
N GLY A 203 -23.30 -16.14 31.25
CA GLY A 203 -24.06 -17.37 31.06
C GLY A 203 -25.57 -17.15 31.26
N GLY A 204 -25.96 -16.44 32.32
CA GLY A 204 -27.33 -16.04 32.59
C GLY A 204 -27.90 -15.14 31.49
N TRP A 205 -27.13 -14.15 31.03
CA TRP A 205 -27.51 -13.32 29.88
C TRP A 205 -27.70 -14.15 28.61
N LEU A 206 -26.79 -15.08 28.29
CA LEU A 206 -26.89 -15.94 27.12
C LEU A 206 -28.13 -16.85 27.19
N VAL A 207 -28.46 -17.38 28.36
CA VAL A 207 -29.68 -18.18 28.58
C VAL A 207 -30.93 -17.30 28.44
N ILE A 208 -30.96 -16.11 29.06
CA ILE A 208 -32.08 -15.16 28.92
C ILE A 208 -32.27 -14.77 27.45
N TRP A 209 -31.18 -14.46 26.76
CA TRP A 209 -31.21 -14.10 25.35
C TRP A 209 -31.70 -15.26 24.47
N ALA A 210 -31.24 -16.49 24.73
CA ALA A 210 -31.70 -17.69 24.05
C ALA A 210 -33.19 -17.98 24.31
N LEU A 211 -33.65 -17.88 25.56
CA LEU A 211 -35.05 -18.05 25.95
C LEU A 211 -35.94 -16.97 25.33
N TRP A 212 -35.52 -15.70 25.39
CA TRP A 212 -36.23 -14.59 24.76
C TRP A 212 -36.40 -14.81 23.26
N ARG A 213 -35.35 -15.31 22.59
CA ARG A 213 -35.39 -15.70 21.17
C ARG A 213 -36.29 -16.90 20.90
N SER A 214 -36.37 -17.86 21.83
CA SER A 214 -37.22 -19.05 21.70
C SER A 214 -38.70 -18.75 21.97
N ILE A 215 -39.01 -17.78 22.84
CA ILE A 215 -40.37 -17.45 23.27
C ILE A 215 -41.02 -16.39 22.39
N MET A 216 -40.23 -15.50 21.77
CA MET A 216 -40.74 -14.53 20.81
C MET A 216 -40.47 -15.00 19.37
N PRO A 217 -41.33 -15.85 18.78
CA PRO A 217 -41.24 -16.16 17.36
C PRO A 217 -41.37 -14.86 16.57
N LEU A 218 -40.30 -14.54 15.87
CA LEU A 218 -40.17 -13.39 14.99
C LEU A 218 -41.36 -13.39 14.02
N GLY A 219 -42.23 -12.39 14.09
CA GLY A 219 -43.24 -12.17 13.05
C GLY A 219 -42.56 -12.06 11.67
N ALA A 220 -43.26 -12.47 10.60
CA ALA A 220 -42.72 -12.68 9.24
C ALA A 220 -41.81 -11.56 8.67
N LYS A 221 -41.93 -10.31 9.17
CA LYS A 221 -41.05 -9.18 8.80
C LYS A 221 -39.66 -9.20 9.46
N SER A 222 -39.49 -9.86 10.61
CA SER A 222 -38.24 -9.89 11.39
C SER A 222 -37.39 -11.15 11.18
N GLN A 223 -37.94 -12.20 10.54
CA GLN A 223 -37.17 -13.33 9.99
C GLN A 223 -36.13 -12.90 8.92
N ARG A 224 -36.26 -11.69 8.37
CA ARG A 224 -35.28 -11.13 7.41
C ARG A 224 -34.05 -10.47 8.05
N ARG A 225 -33.97 -10.33 9.38
CA ARG A 225 -32.80 -9.75 10.05
C ARG A 225 -31.81 -10.85 10.44
N SER A 226 -30.61 -10.81 9.88
CA SER A 226 -29.49 -11.67 10.25
C SER A 226 -29.04 -11.41 11.69
N ASP A 227 -28.93 -12.46 12.51
CA ASP A 227 -28.55 -12.39 13.92
C ASP A 227 -27.25 -11.62 14.24
N PRO A 228 -26.17 -11.71 13.43
CA PRO A 228 -24.94 -10.98 13.69
C PRO A 228 -25.09 -9.45 13.76
N GLY A 229 -26.13 -8.89 13.12
CA GLY A 229 -26.41 -7.46 13.10
C GLY A 229 -27.34 -6.97 14.23
N SER A 230 -27.85 -7.88 15.07
CA SER A 230 -28.79 -7.52 16.14
C SER A 230 -28.10 -6.75 17.28
N LEU A 231 -28.84 -5.83 17.91
CA LEU A 231 -28.34 -5.09 19.08
C LEU A 231 -27.91 -6.02 20.22
N SER A 232 -28.65 -7.12 20.42
CA SER A 232 -28.34 -8.13 21.44
C SER A 232 -27.08 -8.93 21.11
N ALA A 233 -26.83 -9.30 19.84
CA ALA A 233 -25.57 -9.93 19.44
C ALA A 233 -24.37 -8.98 19.64
N ARG A 234 -24.51 -7.70 19.25
CA ARG A 234 -23.46 -6.68 19.47
C ARG A 234 -23.18 -6.46 20.96
N PHE A 235 -24.23 -6.36 21.77
CA PHE A 235 -24.11 -6.27 23.22
C PHE A 235 -23.39 -7.50 23.80
N THR A 236 -23.79 -8.70 23.39
CA THR A 236 -23.16 -9.95 23.83
C THR A 236 -21.67 -10.01 23.45
N ALA A 237 -21.31 -9.58 22.24
CA ALA A 237 -19.92 -9.48 21.81
C ALA A 237 -19.11 -8.50 22.68
N ILE A 238 -19.70 -7.34 23.04
CA ILE A 238 -19.06 -6.37 23.94
C ILE A 238 -18.84 -7.00 25.33
N VAL A 239 -19.85 -7.68 25.89
CA VAL A 239 -19.74 -8.34 27.19
C VAL A 239 -18.67 -9.44 27.14
N LEU A 240 -18.62 -10.26 26.09
CA LEU A 240 -17.57 -11.28 25.90
C LEU A 240 -16.16 -10.68 25.91
N VAL A 241 -15.95 -9.59 25.17
CA VAL A 241 -14.67 -8.87 25.16
C VAL A 241 -14.34 -8.31 26.53
N LEU A 242 -15.33 -7.77 27.25
CA LEU A 242 -15.16 -7.27 28.61
C LEU A 242 -14.75 -8.39 29.59
N VAL A 243 -15.42 -9.55 29.54
CA VAL A 243 -15.06 -10.71 30.39
C VAL A 243 -13.64 -11.18 30.08
N ALA A 244 -13.26 -11.28 28.81
CA ALA A 244 -11.90 -11.63 28.41
C ALA A 244 -10.88 -10.60 28.90
N ALA A 245 -11.20 -9.30 28.83
CA ALA A 245 -10.34 -8.23 29.33
C ALA A 245 -10.19 -8.27 30.86
N ILE A 246 -11.27 -8.55 31.60
CA ILE A 246 -11.23 -8.77 33.06
C ILE A 246 -10.34 -9.96 33.39
N ALA A 247 -10.50 -11.08 32.70
CA ALA A 247 -9.66 -12.26 32.90
C ALA A 247 -8.19 -11.96 32.60
N ALA A 248 -7.89 -11.28 31.50
CA ALA A 248 -6.53 -10.84 31.17
C ALA A 248 -5.96 -9.90 32.25
N ALA A 249 -6.79 -8.98 32.76
CA ALA A 249 -6.39 -8.06 33.82
C ALA A 249 -6.14 -8.77 35.16
N GLU A 250 -6.90 -9.81 35.51
CA GLU A 250 -6.65 -10.60 36.71
C GLU A 250 -5.41 -11.52 36.54
N LEU A 251 -5.20 -12.06 35.33
CA LEU A 251 -4.01 -12.83 34.98
C LEU A 251 -2.73 -11.97 35.03
N GLN A 252 -2.80 -10.71 34.60
CA GLN A 252 -1.63 -9.82 34.59
C GLN A 252 -1.07 -9.57 36.00
N VAL A 253 -1.94 -9.50 37.01
CA VAL A 253 -1.56 -9.25 38.41
C VAL A 253 -0.80 -10.44 38.98
N LEU A 254 -1.23 -11.66 38.63
CA LEU A 254 -0.52 -12.89 38.98
C LEU A 254 0.89 -12.93 38.37
N ILE A 255 1.00 -12.55 37.09
CA ILE A 255 2.28 -12.47 36.39
C ILE A 255 3.20 -11.45 37.09
N LEU A 256 2.70 -10.27 37.44
CA LEU A 256 3.46 -9.22 38.14
C LEU A 256 3.92 -9.65 39.54
N TYR A 257 3.05 -10.33 40.32
CA TYR A 257 3.43 -10.86 41.62
C TYR A 257 4.53 -11.91 41.50
N LYS A 258 4.39 -12.86 40.57
CA LYS A 258 5.40 -13.91 40.42
C LYS A 258 6.73 -13.31 39.98
N LEU A 259 6.69 -12.33 39.08
CA LEU A 259 7.87 -11.58 38.65
C LEU A 259 8.62 -10.90 39.80
N SER A 260 7.89 -10.27 40.72
CA SER A 260 8.51 -9.61 41.88
C SER A 260 9.09 -10.64 42.89
N SER A 261 8.45 -11.80 43.02
CA SER A 261 8.94 -12.91 43.88
C SER A 261 10.21 -13.60 43.36
N VAL A 262 10.39 -13.67 42.04
CA VAL A 262 11.60 -14.24 41.40
C VAL A 262 12.79 -13.30 41.57
N SER A 263 12.59 -11.99 41.47
CA SER A 263 13.66 -11.00 41.67
C SER A 263 14.13 -10.86 43.13
N THR A 264 13.36 -11.35 44.10
CA THR A 264 13.69 -11.29 45.54
C THR A 264 14.41 -12.54 46.05
N GLY A 265 14.85 -13.44 45.16
CA GLY A 265 15.72 -14.58 45.49
C GLY A 265 14.99 -15.84 45.99
N SER A 266 13.66 -15.87 46.00
CA SER A 266 12.89 -17.07 46.34
C SER A 266 12.70 -17.97 45.11
N SER A 267 13.68 -18.84 44.85
CA SER A 267 13.63 -19.83 43.76
C SER A 267 12.71 -20.99 44.12
N GLY A 268 11.57 -21.09 43.43
CA GLY A 268 10.65 -22.21 43.54
C GLY A 268 10.51 -22.87 42.18
N GLY A 269 11.37 -23.85 41.90
CA GLY A 269 11.54 -24.54 40.61
C GLY A 269 10.28 -25.23 40.08
N GLY A 270 9.39 -24.45 39.49
CA GLY A 270 8.15 -24.91 38.86
C GLY A 270 8.16 -24.77 37.35
N ALA A 271 7.15 -25.35 36.69
CA ALA A 271 6.96 -25.29 35.23
C ALA A 271 6.99 -23.86 34.64
N PHE A 272 6.63 -22.85 35.44
CA PHE A 272 6.68 -21.44 35.04
C PHE A 272 8.09 -20.85 35.03
N ASP A 273 9.04 -21.36 35.82
CA ASP A 273 10.45 -20.90 35.78
C ASP A 273 11.13 -21.31 34.47
N HIS A 274 10.74 -22.45 33.89
CA HIS A 274 11.15 -22.83 32.53
C HIS A 274 10.52 -21.93 31.46
N VAL A 275 9.25 -21.57 31.60
CA VAL A 275 8.56 -20.62 30.69
C VAL A 275 9.17 -19.22 30.82
N TRP A 276 9.56 -18.80 32.02
CA TRP A 276 10.19 -17.51 32.29
C TRP A 276 11.65 -17.46 31.80
N ALA A 277 12.44 -18.50 32.03
CA ALA A 277 13.77 -18.64 31.46
C ALA A 277 13.72 -18.69 29.92
N TRP A 278 12.67 -19.30 29.35
CA TRP A 278 12.40 -19.24 27.93
C TRP A 278 12.08 -17.80 27.51
N LEU A 279 11.01 -17.17 28.02
CA LEU A 279 10.56 -15.81 27.67
C LEU A 279 11.66 -14.73 27.83
N SER A 280 12.43 -14.77 28.91
CA SER A 280 13.55 -13.85 29.12
C SER A 280 14.67 -14.08 28.11
N ARG A 281 15.05 -15.34 27.83
CA ARG A 281 16.00 -15.67 26.75
C ARG A 281 15.44 -15.29 25.38
N THR A 282 14.14 -15.43 25.12
CA THR A 282 13.52 -15.01 23.86
C THR A 282 13.48 -13.49 23.74
N ALA A 283 13.16 -12.76 24.80
CA ALA A 283 13.17 -11.30 24.83
C ALA A 283 14.60 -10.74 24.65
N THR A 284 15.59 -11.31 25.34
CA THR A 284 17.00 -10.97 25.15
C THR A 284 17.50 -11.39 23.76
N ALA A 285 17.10 -12.55 23.24
CA ALA A 285 17.45 -12.99 21.88
C ALA A 285 16.76 -12.18 20.78
N LEU A 286 15.57 -11.64 21.03
CA LEU A 286 14.87 -10.69 20.14
C LEU A 286 15.51 -9.29 20.21
N MET A 287 15.96 -8.85 21.39
CA MET A 287 16.65 -7.55 21.57
C MET A 287 18.10 -7.56 21.08
N VAL A 288 18.83 -8.66 21.23
CA VAL A 288 20.20 -8.88 20.70
C VAL A 288 20.16 -9.39 19.25
N GLY A 289 18.96 -9.65 18.74
CA GLY A 289 18.69 -10.45 17.56
C GLY A 289 18.86 -9.78 16.20
N THR A 290 19.90 -8.98 15.96
CA THR A 290 20.30 -8.75 14.56
C THR A 290 20.77 -10.07 13.92
N GLY A 291 21.41 -10.95 14.69
CA GLY A 291 21.82 -12.29 14.25
C GLY A 291 20.68 -13.31 14.18
N ALA A 292 19.80 -13.35 15.19
CA ALA A 292 18.65 -14.29 15.22
C ALA A 292 17.61 -13.95 14.16
N PHE A 293 17.38 -12.66 13.90
CA PHE A 293 16.57 -12.21 12.77
C PHE A 293 17.22 -12.59 11.44
N ALA A 294 18.54 -12.47 11.27
CA ALA A 294 19.23 -12.91 10.05
C ALA A 294 19.17 -14.44 9.84
N VAL A 295 19.20 -15.23 10.90
CA VAL A 295 19.04 -16.71 10.86
C VAL A 295 17.58 -17.08 10.55
N PHE A 296 16.62 -16.45 11.22
CA PHE A 296 15.20 -16.62 10.91
C PHE A 296 14.86 -16.16 9.49
N TRP A 297 15.42 -15.04 9.05
CA TRP A 297 15.26 -14.51 7.70
C TRP A 297 15.90 -15.43 6.66
N ARG A 298 17.09 -15.98 6.93
CA ARG A 298 17.69 -17.04 6.09
C ARG A 298 16.84 -18.30 6.06
N TRP A 299 16.27 -18.72 7.19
CA TRP A 299 15.37 -19.86 7.27
C TRP A 299 14.06 -19.59 6.51
N LEU A 300 13.46 -18.41 6.66
CA LEU A 300 12.24 -17.98 5.98
C LEU A 300 12.46 -17.87 4.48
N VAL A 301 13.56 -17.24 4.05
CA VAL A 301 13.94 -17.13 2.64
C VAL A 301 14.26 -18.51 2.05
N GLY A 302 14.95 -19.38 2.79
CA GLY A 302 15.18 -20.78 2.39
C GLY A 302 13.88 -21.57 2.26
N PHE A 303 12.98 -21.44 3.22
CA PHE A 303 11.65 -22.05 3.21
C PHE A 303 10.79 -21.54 2.05
N LEU A 304 10.76 -20.23 1.79
CA LEU A 304 10.06 -19.64 0.65
C LEU A 304 10.67 -20.10 -0.69
N ARG A 305 12.00 -20.29 -0.74
CA ARG A 305 12.70 -20.84 -1.91
C ARG A 305 12.34 -22.30 -2.15
N ASP A 306 12.25 -23.12 -1.11
CA ASP A 306 11.91 -24.54 -1.19
C ASP A 306 10.39 -24.79 -1.32
N ALA A 307 9.57 -23.80 -0.96
CA ALA A 307 8.14 -23.83 -1.20
C ALA A 307 7.77 -23.73 -2.68
N SER A 308 8.65 -23.14 -3.50
CA SER A 308 8.44 -22.99 -4.95
C SER A 308 8.71 -24.25 -5.80
N LYS A 309 9.08 -25.39 -5.19
CA LYS A 309 9.65 -26.54 -5.93
C LYS A 309 8.79 -27.81 -6.07
N ASP A 310 7.75 -28.05 -5.27
CA ASP A 310 7.01 -29.33 -5.29
C ASP A 310 5.48 -29.19 -5.34
N SER A 311 4.83 -30.00 -6.18
CA SER A 311 3.48 -29.74 -6.68
C SER A 311 2.35 -30.64 -6.14
N THR A 312 2.54 -31.53 -5.16
CA THR A 312 1.44 -32.52 -4.91
C THR A 312 1.04 -32.83 -3.47
N TYR A 313 1.90 -32.68 -2.45
CA TYR A 313 1.48 -32.76 -1.03
C TYR A 313 2.21 -31.78 -0.09
N GLY A 314 3.35 -31.24 -0.53
CA GLY A 314 4.07 -30.19 0.20
C GLY A 314 3.30 -28.86 0.28
N ALA A 315 2.42 -28.55 -0.67
CA ALA A 315 1.74 -27.25 -0.74
C ALA A 315 0.83 -26.99 0.47
N MET A 316 -0.02 -27.93 0.89
CA MET A 316 -0.91 -27.73 2.05
C MET A 316 -0.14 -27.56 3.36
N ILE A 317 0.88 -28.41 3.61
CA ILE A 317 1.71 -28.33 4.81
C ILE A 317 2.53 -27.03 4.80
N LYS A 318 3.07 -26.63 3.64
CA LYS A 318 3.83 -25.37 3.50
C LYS A 318 2.93 -24.14 3.63
N THR A 319 1.68 -24.19 3.17
CA THR A 319 0.69 -23.13 3.42
C THR A 319 0.28 -23.07 4.90
N ALA A 320 0.13 -24.22 5.57
CA ALA A 320 -0.18 -24.27 6.99
C ALA A 320 0.98 -23.76 7.85
N ILE A 321 2.22 -24.16 7.55
CA ILE A 321 3.44 -23.67 8.21
C ILE A 321 3.65 -22.18 7.91
N GLY A 322 3.48 -21.76 6.66
CA GLY A 322 3.55 -20.35 6.26
C GLY A 322 2.53 -19.51 7.02
N LYS A 323 1.28 -19.97 7.14
CA LYS A 323 0.27 -19.32 7.98
C LYS A 323 0.71 -19.29 9.45
N ALA A 324 1.16 -20.41 10.02
CA ALA A 324 1.62 -20.48 11.41
C ALA A 324 2.78 -19.50 11.69
N VAL A 325 3.75 -19.38 10.78
CA VAL A 325 4.85 -18.41 10.87
C VAL A 325 4.33 -16.98 10.83
N LEU A 326 3.36 -16.67 9.95
CA LEU A 326 2.72 -15.36 9.91
C LEU A 326 1.94 -15.05 11.20
N PHE A 327 1.27 -16.05 11.80
CA PHE A 327 0.63 -15.90 13.11
C PHE A 327 1.66 -15.60 14.21
N VAL A 328 2.80 -16.29 14.24
CA VAL A 328 3.87 -16.04 15.20
C VAL A 328 4.46 -14.63 15.02
N LEU A 329 4.71 -14.21 13.77
CA LEU A 329 5.20 -12.86 13.47
C LEU A 329 4.19 -11.78 13.86
N ALA A 330 2.90 -12.00 13.59
CA ALA A 330 1.81 -11.10 14.00
C ALA A 330 1.70 -10.99 15.52
N ALA A 331 1.98 -12.06 16.26
CA ALA A 331 1.90 -12.09 17.72
C ALA A 331 3.16 -11.55 18.42
N ALA A 332 4.31 -11.55 17.74
CA ALA A 332 5.59 -11.13 18.32
C ALA A 332 5.59 -9.67 18.78
N LEU A 333 5.07 -8.75 17.95
CA LEU A 333 5.04 -7.33 18.30
C LEU A 333 4.08 -7.02 19.46
N PRO A 334 2.82 -7.51 19.48
CA PRO A 334 1.95 -7.41 20.67
C PRO A 334 2.58 -7.98 21.94
N ALA A 335 3.26 -9.13 21.85
CA ALA A 335 3.96 -9.73 22.99
C ALA A 335 5.08 -8.83 23.50
N LEU A 336 5.87 -8.21 22.61
CA LEU A 336 6.91 -7.25 22.98
C LEU A 336 6.32 -6.02 23.69
N ILE A 337 5.22 -5.47 23.17
CA ILE A 337 4.50 -4.34 23.79
C ILE A 337 4.02 -4.71 25.20
N TYR A 338 3.49 -5.91 25.36
CA TYR A 338 3.05 -6.41 26.67
C TYR A 338 4.22 -6.61 27.64
N ILE A 339 5.36 -7.13 27.18
CA ILE A 339 6.59 -7.24 27.98
C ILE A 339 7.07 -5.86 28.42
N CYS A 340 7.09 -4.85 27.53
CA CYS A 340 7.44 -3.47 27.88
C CYS A 340 6.50 -2.91 28.95
N TYR A 341 5.20 -3.14 28.85
CA TYR A 341 4.22 -2.79 29.88
C TYR A 341 4.54 -3.46 31.24
N LEU A 342 4.83 -4.76 31.25
CA LEU A 342 5.21 -5.48 32.47
C LEU A 342 6.51 -4.93 33.08
N MET A 343 7.50 -4.58 32.25
CA MET A 343 8.75 -3.98 32.74
C MET A 343 8.50 -2.61 33.38
N LEU A 344 7.73 -1.73 32.74
CA LEU A 344 7.41 -0.40 33.28
C LEU A 344 6.64 -0.45 34.59
N THR A 345 5.74 -1.43 34.76
CA THR A 345 5.02 -1.63 36.02
C THR A 345 5.90 -2.23 37.11
N GLN A 346 6.81 -3.15 36.76
CA GLN A 346 7.78 -3.76 37.69
C GLN A 346 8.75 -2.74 38.29
N VAL A 347 9.11 -1.70 37.56
CA VAL A 347 10.05 -0.68 38.01
C VAL A 347 9.59 -0.01 39.32
N GLN A 348 8.29 0.29 39.46
CA GLN A 348 7.73 0.81 40.72
C GLN A 348 7.66 -0.27 41.80
N LEU A 349 7.26 -1.48 41.42
CA LEU A 349 7.05 -2.58 42.36
C LEU A 349 8.38 -3.05 43.01
N LYS A 350 9.49 -3.10 42.28
CA LYS A 350 10.78 -3.66 42.75
C LYS A 350 11.51 -2.85 43.84
N GLN A 351 11.09 -1.63 44.16
CA GLN A 351 11.85 -0.76 45.05
C GLN A 351 11.65 -1.10 46.54
N ARG A 352 12.34 -2.14 47.01
CA ARG A 352 13.18 -2.01 48.22
C ARG A 352 14.63 -2.16 47.75
N ALA A 353 15.31 -1.02 47.57
CA ALA A 353 16.75 -0.86 47.37
C ALA A 353 17.37 -0.73 45.96
N THR A 354 16.63 -0.44 44.88
CA THR A 354 17.28 0.07 43.63
C THR A 354 16.48 1.22 43.01
N PRO A 355 16.98 2.46 43.04
CA PRO A 355 16.27 3.60 42.48
C PRO A 355 16.00 3.39 40.99
N LEU A 356 14.89 3.96 40.50
CA LEU A 356 14.36 3.83 39.13
C LEU A 356 15.42 4.09 38.05
N VAL A 357 16.35 4.94 38.45
CA VAL A 357 17.50 5.47 37.77
C VAL A 357 18.58 4.40 37.53
N ALA A 358 18.78 3.47 38.48
CA ALA A 358 19.66 2.29 38.32
C ALA A 358 19.11 1.28 37.30
N CYS A 359 17.78 1.11 37.24
CA CYS A 359 17.15 0.22 36.25
C CYS A 359 17.18 0.82 34.82
N ILE A 360 17.15 2.16 34.71
CA ILE A 360 17.30 2.89 33.44
C ILE A 360 18.77 2.92 32.99
N SER A 361 19.73 3.03 33.91
CA SER A 361 21.15 2.97 33.59
C SER A 361 21.63 1.55 33.23
N ASP A 362 21.02 0.50 33.79
CA ASP A 362 21.25 -0.90 33.40
C ASP A 362 20.70 -1.26 32.00
N LEU A 363 19.72 -0.50 31.50
CA LEU A 363 19.28 -0.57 30.11
C LEU A 363 20.35 0.09 29.23
N GLN A 364 21.31 -0.72 28.78
CA GLN A 364 22.31 -0.40 27.73
C GLN A 364 21.72 0.39 26.54
N ILE A 365 20.42 0.20 26.28
CA ILE A 365 19.62 0.86 25.24
C ILE A 365 19.43 2.36 25.50
N PHE A 366 19.17 2.82 26.74
CA PHE A 366 19.01 4.25 27.03
C PHE A 366 20.34 4.99 26.81
N ARG A 367 21.45 4.40 27.26
CA ARG A 367 22.81 4.86 26.98
C ARG A 367 23.08 4.94 25.48
N MET A 368 22.66 3.93 24.72
CA MET A 368 22.76 3.90 23.25
C MET A 368 21.91 4.98 22.57
N ILE A 369 20.68 5.22 23.03
CA ILE A 369 19.75 6.20 22.44
C ILE A 369 20.24 7.62 22.69
N VAL A 370 20.70 7.94 23.91
CA VAL A 370 21.26 9.26 24.23
C VAL A 370 22.56 9.47 23.45
N ALA A 371 23.45 8.48 23.40
CA ALA A 371 24.66 8.53 22.60
C ALA A 371 24.38 8.75 21.10
N PHE A 372 23.38 8.05 20.56
CA PHE A 372 23.00 8.15 19.15
C PHE A 372 22.26 9.46 18.83
N ALA A 373 21.43 9.97 19.74
CA ALA A 373 20.77 11.26 19.60
C ALA A 373 21.79 12.40 19.66
N THR A 374 22.74 12.37 20.59
CA THR A 374 23.84 13.34 20.67
C THR A 374 24.74 13.26 19.44
N PHE A 375 25.03 12.06 18.93
CA PHE A 375 25.75 11.86 17.67
C PHE A 375 25.01 12.51 16.48
N LEU A 376 23.71 12.29 16.35
CA LEU A 376 22.89 12.90 15.29
C LEU A 376 22.83 14.43 15.40
N VAL A 377 22.68 14.97 16.61
CA VAL A 377 22.66 16.41 16.85
C VAL A 377 24.01 17.05 16.49
N LEU A 378 25.12 16.41 16.84
CA LEU A 378 26.46 16.86 16.45
C LEU A 378 26.68 16.77 14.94
N LEU A 379 26.14 15.75 14.28
CA LEU A 379 26.22 15.57 12.83
C LEU A 379 25.40 16.64 12.09
N VAL A 380 24.23 17.00 12.61
CA VAL A 380 23.40 18.11 12.11
C VAL A 380 24.07 19.46 12.37
N TRP A 381 24.57 19.69 13.59
CA TRP A 381 25.29 20.92 13.96
C TRP A 381 26.57 21.10 13.11
N TRP A 382 27.29 20.00 12.85
CA TRP A 382 28.45 19.98 11.96
C TRP A 382 28.06 20.35 10.53
N ASN A 383 27.02 19.72 9.99
CA ASN A 383 26.53 20.02 8.64
C ASN A 383 26.02 21.47 8.53
N TRP A 384 25.53 22.04 9.62
CA TRP A 384 25.07 23.43 9.66
C TRP A 384 26.21 24.46 9.74
N ASN A 385 27.28 24.18 10.49
CA ASN A 385 28.37 25.14 10.73
C ASN A 385 29.56 24.97 9.77
N PHE A 386 29.77 23.77 9.25
CA PHE A 386 30.91 23.44 8.38
C PHE A 386 30.47 22.84 7.03
N GLY A 387 29.16 22.63 6.81
CA GLY A 387 28.62 22.32 5.48
C GLY A 387 28.60 23.58 4.60
N PRO A 388 28.70 23.43 3.27
CA PRO A 388 28.72 24.58 2.37
C PRO A 388 27.37 25.34 2.40
N PRO A 389 27.37 26.64 2.07
CA PRO A 389 26.15 27.44 2.07
C PRO A 389 25.07 26.87 1.15
N GLN A 390 23.81 26.98 1.62
CA GLN A 390 22.59 26.32 1.12
C GLN A 390 22.34 26.39 -0.41
N ASN A 391 22.93 27.35 -1.12
CA ASN A 391 22.71 27.55 -2.55
C ASN A 391 23.50 26.58 -3.46
N SER A 392 24.39 25.75 -2.90
CA SER A 392 25.22 24.80 -3.66
C SER A 392 24.70 23.35 -3.66
N LEU A 393 23.56 23.08 -3.02
CA LEU A 393 22.99 21.72 -2.93
C LEU A 393 22.28 21.26 -4.22
N CYS A 394 22.03 22.17 -5.16
CA CYS A 394 21.34 21.89 -6.42
C CYS A 394 22.26 21.48 -7.58
N ASP A 395 23.57 21.75 -7.50
CA ASP A 395 24.54 21.34 -8.51
C ASP A 395 25.62 20.45 -7.87
N GLY A 396 25.55 19.15 -8.15
CA GLY A 396 26.60 18.14 -7.96
C GLY A 396 27.72 18.49 -6.96
N GLY A 397 27.46 18.20 -5.68
CA GLY A 397 28.27 18.64 -4.56
C GLY A 397 29.77 18.27 -4.59
N TRP A 398 30.51 19.07 -3.83
CA TRP A 398 31.93 18.97 -3.44
C TRP A 398 32.47 17.56 -3.13
N TRP A 399 31.63 16.55 -2.88
CA TRP A 399 32.01 15.16 -2.67
C TRP A 399 32.60 14.47 -3.90
N ARG A 400 32.36 14.99 -5.12
CA ARG A 400 33.15 14.59 -6.30
C ARG A 400 34.64 14.89 -6.13
N SER A 401 35.04 15.77 -5.20
CA SER A 401 36.45 16.00 -4.84
C SER A 401 37.01 14.96 -3.85
N LEU A 402 36.17 14.29 -3.04
CA LEU A 402 36.59 13.19 -2.17
C LEU A 402 36.99 11.93 -2.95
N GLY A 403 36.53 11.81 -4.20
CA GLY A 403 36.96 10.79 -5.15
C GLY A 403 38.12 11.22 -6.07
N ARG A 404 38.58 12.48 -6.00
CA ARG A 404 39.79 12.90 -6.72
C ARG A 404 41.02 12.47 -5.94
N ARG A 405 41.89 11.78 -6.66
CA ARG A 405 43.01 10.97 -6.19
C ARG A 405 44.22 11.80 -5.74
N ASP A 406 44.02 13.01 -5.21
CA ASP A 406 45.11 13.99 -5.12
C ASP A 406 45.76 14.09 -3.73
N ASN A 407 45.20 13.48 -2.67
CA ASN A 407 45.99 13.26 -1.44
C ASN A 407 45.43 12.14 -0.52
N PRO A 408 46.08 10.97 -0.43
CA PRO A 408 45.49 9.78 0.22
C PRO A 408 45.53 9.79 1.76
N LYS A 409 46.06 10.83 2.42
CA LYS A 409 46.26 10.83 3.89
C LYS A 409 45.35 11.79 4.67
N GLU A 410 44.72 12.79 4.04
CA GLU A 410 43.87 13.76 4.77
C GLU A 410 42.45 13.29 5.15
N PRO A 411 41.70 12.51 4.34
CA PRO A 411 40.30 12.22 4.68
C PRO A 411 40.17 11.23 5.84
N ILE A 412 41.15 10.32 6.01
CA ILE A 412 41.12 9.29 7.07
C ILE A 412 41.27 9.92 8.45
N TRP A 413 42.21 10.85 8.65
CA TRP A 413 42.40 11.49 9.96
C TRP A 413 41.21 12.36 10.37
N ARG A 414 40.49 12.97 9.42
CA ARG A 414 39.29 13.76 9.70
C ARG A 414 38.10 12.87 10.09
N VAL A 415 37.92 11.74 9.42
CA VAL A 415 36.90 10.73 9.79
C VAL A 415 37.24 10.08 11.14
N VAL A 416 38.51 9.75 11.37
CA VAL A 416 38.99 9.23 12.67
C VAL A 416 38.81 10.26 13.78
N ALA A 417 39.11 11.54 13.54
CA ALA A 417 38.90 12.60 14.51
C ALA A 417 37.41 12.78 14.85
N VAL A 418 36.50 12.69 13.87
CA VAL A 418 35.05 12.74 14.12
C VAL A 418 34.59 11.52 14.93
N ILE A 419 35.08 10.33 14.60
CA ILE A 419 34.74 9.10 15.34
C ILE A 419 35.27 9.20 16.78
N VAL A 420 36.52 9.60 16.98
CA VAL A 420 37.14 9.73 18.31
C VAL A 420 36.48 10.84 19.13
N SER A 421 36.15 11.98 18.53
CA SER A 421 35.45 13.08 19.20
C SER A 421 34.02 12.67 19.58
N SER A 422 33.33 11.94 18.70
CA SER A 422 31.99 11.41 18.97
C SER A 422 32.03 10.37 20.09
N LEU A 423 33.00 9.47 20.08
CA LEU A 423 33.21 8.47 21.14
C LEU A 423 33.57 9.14 22.48
N ALA A 424 34.37 10.19 22.47
CA ALA A 424 34.72 10.97 23.66
C ALA A 424 33.51 11.72 24.22
N VAL A 425 32.68 12.34 23.37
CA VAL A 425 31.45 13.03 23.80
C VAL A 425 30.41 12.02 24.29
N ILE A 426 30.27 10.86 23.64
CA ILE A 426 29.43 9.75 24.11
C ILE A 426 29.92 9.26 25.48
N GLY A 427 31.23 9.09 25.65
CA GLY A 427 31.83 8.70 26.94
C GLY A 427 31.59 9.74 28.03
N THR A 428 31.72 11.04 27.74
CA THR A 428 31.49 12.10 28.73
C THR A 428 30.01 12.34 29.02
N THR A 429 29.11 12.24 28.02
CA THR A 429 27.66 12.33 28.27
C THR A 429 27.12 11.09 28.98
N THR A 430 27.64 9.90 28.72
CA THR A 430 27.28 8.70 29.51
C THR A 430 27.82 8.79 30.93
N HIS A 431 29.05 9.30 31.13
CA HIS A 431 29.60 9.56 32.46
C HIS A 431 28.84 10.65 33.23
N TYR A 432 28.48 11.77 32.58
CA TYR A 432 27.67 12.83 33.19
C TYR A 432 26.22 12.41 33.45
N ALA A 433 25.67 11.57 32.57
CA ALA A 433 24.38 10.95 32.80
C ALA A 433 24.47 10.06 34.04
N ASP A 434 25.48 9.18 34.16
CA ASP A 434 25.70 8.31 35.33
C ASP A 434 25.85 9.11 36.62
N THR A 435 26.60 10.23 36.64
CA THR A 435 26.73 11.08 37.84
C THR A 435 25.45 11.83 38.19
N MET A 436 24.72 12.38 37.20
CA MET A 436 23.40 12.97 37.46
C MET A 436 22.35 11.95 37.88
N ILE A 437 22.44 10.73 37.34
CA ILE A 437 21.57 9.58 37.62
C ILE A 437 21.80 9.15 39.07
N ASP A 438 23.03 8.92 39.49
CA ASP A 438 23.36 8.56 40.87
C ASP A 438 22.95 9.65 41.87
N ASP A 439 23.16 10.94 41.55
CA ASP A 439 22.70 12.06 42.37
C ASP A 439 21.17 12.15 42.45
N TYR A 440 20.43 12.04 41.34
CA TYR A 440 18.96 12.10 41.34
C TYR A 440 18.30 10.86 41.96
N SER A 441 18.99 9.73 41.93
CA SER A 441 18.53 8.46 42.49
C SER A 441 18.27 8.52 44.01
N GLN A 442 18.99 9.39 44.71
CA GLN A 442 18.83 9.65 46.14
C GLN A 442 17.66 10.59 46.46
N TYR A 443 17.18 11.39 45.50
CA TYR A 443 16.11 12.38 45.70
C TYR A 443 14.71 11.91 45.26
N LEU A 444 14.62 10.94 44.35
CA LEU A 444 13.35 10.38 43.88
C LEU A 444 12.76 9.39 44.91
N GLY A 445 12.02 9.90 45.88
CA GLY A 445 11.23 9.06 46.79
C GLY A 445 10.11 8.27 46.10
N HIS A 446 9.60 7.23 46.78
CA HIS A 446 8.55 6.28 46.32
C HIS A 446 7.34 6.88 45.59
N ASN A 447 7.02 8.16 45.83
CA ASN A 447 5.83 8.84 45.31
C ASN A 447 6.02 9.56 43.96
N GLN A 448 7.22 9.54 43.35
CA GLN A 448 7.51 10.39 42.18
C GLN A 448 7.43 9.69 40.80
N VAL A 449 7.36 8.36 40.77
CA VAL A 449 7.33 7.58 39.50
C VAL A 449 6.00 7.73 38.76
N LEU A 450 4.89 7.65 39.50
CA LEU A 450 3.56 7.82 38.91
C LEU A 450 3.38 9.24 38.31
N PRO A 451 3.74 10.34 39.01
CA PRO A 451 3.83 11.66 38.40
C PRO A 451 4.69 11.73 37.13
N LEU A 452 5.84 11.05 37.11
CA LEU A 452 6.72 11.01 35.94
C LEU A 452 6.07 10.30 34.75
N TYR A 453 5.38 9.17 34.97
CA TYR A 453 4.64 8.47 33.92
C TYR A 453 3.51 9.32 33.38
N VAL A 454 2.76 10.00 34.26
CA VAL A 454 1.70 10.93 33.86
C VAL A 454 2.26 12.08 33.02
N LEU A 455 3.36 12.71 33.46
CA LEU A 455 4.01 13.79 32.73
C LEU A 455 4.50 13.32 31.34
N THR A 456 5.11 12.14 31.29
CA THR A 456 5.60 11.54 30.04
C THR A 456 4.45 11.18 29.10
N ALA A 457 3.34 10.66 29.63
CA ALA A 457 2.14 10.37 28.84
C ALA A 457 1.50 11.65 28.29
N LEU A 458 1.44 12.74 29.08
CA LEU A 458 0.98 14.05 28.63
C LEU A 458 1.89 14.63 27.54
N PHE A 459 3.21 14.49 27.70
CA PHE A 459 4.17 14.90 26.68
C PHE A 459 3.99 14.10 25.38
N CYS A 460 3.85 12.77 25.46
CA CYS A 460 3.56 11.93 24.31
C CYS A 460 2.22 12.33 23.65
N ALA A 461 1.17 12.58 24.43
CA ALA A 461 -0.12 13.04 23.91
C ALA A 461 -0.01 14.37 23.16
N CYS A 462 0.79 15.31 23.68
CA CYS A 462 1.07 16.58 23.03
C CYS A 462 1.79 16.37 21.69
N LEU A 463 2.86 15.57 21.66
CA LEU A 463 3.59 15.23 20.43
C LEU A 463 2.69 14.54 19.39
N LEU A 464 1.83 13.62 19.82
CA LEU A 464 0.90 12.91 18.95
C LEU A 464 -0.10 13.85 18.26
N GLY A 465 -0.47 14.96 18.90
CA GLY A 465 -1.30 16.01 18.30
C GLY A 465 -0.61 16.77 17.15
N LEU A 466 0.72 16.75 17.10
CA LEU A 466 1.52 17.43 16.08
C LEU A 466 1.74 16.56 14.83
N PHE A 467 1.66 15.25 14.97
CA PHE A 467 1.93 14.31 13.88
C PHE A 467 0.72 14.13 12.95
N SER A 468 1.00 13.89 11.67
CA SER A 468 -0.02 13.52 10.70
C SER A 468 0.23 12.12 10.15
N ALA A 469 -0.86 11.39 9.88
CA ALA A 469 -0.79 10.01 9.40
C ALA A 469 0.03 9.89 8.10
N ASN A 470 -0.17 10.78 7.13
CA ASN A 470 0.54 10.65 5.84
C ASN A 470 2.00 11.14 5.91
N ALA A 471 2.33 12.16 6.71
CA ALA A 471 3.68 12.74 6.73
C ALA A 471 4.76 11.78 7.25
N ASN A 472 4.35 10.84 8.10
CA ASN A 472 5.23 9.86 8.71
C ASN A 472 5.20 8.49 8.02
N SER A 473 4.34 8.31 7.02
CA SER A 473 4.25 7.08 6.23
C SER A 473 5.36 6.97 5.18
N LEU A 474 5.56 5.76 4.63
CA LEU A 474 6.48 5.51 3.53
C LEU A 474 5.99 6.07 2.18
N ASN A 475 4.69 6.37 2.07
CA ASN A 475 4.06 6.83 0.84
C ASN A 475 4.78 8.02 0.21
N ARG A 476 5.23 9.00 1.01
CA ARG A 476 5.85 10.22 0.47
C ARG A 476 7.22 9.96 -0.17
N LEU A 477 8.04 9.11 0.46
CA LEU A 477 9.31 8.67 -0.11
C LEU A 477 9.04 7.91 -1.42
N TYR A 478 8.10 6.98 -1.38
CA TYR A 478 7.73 6.18 -2.54
C TYR A 478 7.23 7.05 -3.71
N ARG A 479 6.34 8.01 -3.43
CA ARG A 479 5.87 9.03 -4.38
C ARG A 479 7.01 9.80 -5.01
N ASP A 480 7.96 10.30 -4.21
CA ASP A 480 9.08 11.11 -4.71
C ASP A 480 9.99 10.30 -5.64
N ARG A 481 10.21 9.01 -5.32
CA ARG A 481 10.99 8.12 -6.18
C ARG A 481 10.26 7.79 -7.48
N LEU A 482 8.94 7.62 -7.45
CA LEU A 482 8.14 7.41 -8.66
C LEU A 482 8.08 8.67 -9.53
N ASP A 483 7.92 9.84 -8.92
CA ASP A 483 7.93 11.14 -9.61
C ASP A 483 9.22 11.33 -10.40
N GLU A 484 10.36 11.02 -9.79
CA GLU A 484 11.68 11.10 -10.43
C GLU A 484 11.86 10.03 -11.51
N ALA A 485 11.50 8.78 -11.25
CA ALA A 485 11.73 7.70 -12.20
C ALA A 485 10.87 7.83 -13.47
N PHE A 486 9.59 8.19 -13.30
CA PHE A 486 8.59 8.26 -14.37
C PHE A 486 8.27 9.69 -14.83
N GLU A 487 9.02 10.69 -14.36
CA GLU A 487 8.91 12.11 -14.73
C GLU A 487 7.51 12.72 -14.54
N LEU A 488 6.85 12.42 -13.43
CA LEU A 488 5.42 12.70 -13.24
C LEU A 488 5.09 14.18 -12.97
N GLY A 489 6.03 14.97 -12.44
CA GLY A 489 5.68 16.29 -11.88
C GLY A 489 6.77 17.34 -11.76
N ARG A 490 8.06 17.07 -12.03
CA ARG A 490 9.09 18.12 -12.03
C ARG A 490 9.45 18.55 -13.46
N LEU A 491 9.13 19.80 -13.80
CA LEU A 491 9.65 20.48 -14.99
C LEU A 491 11.18 20.59 -14.86
N GLN A 492 11.93 19.69 -15.51
CA GLN A 492 13.38 19.84 -15.65
C GLN A 492 13.72 20.78 -16.80
N ARG A 493 14.79 21.57 -16.62
CA ARG A 493 15.37 22.45 -17.64
C ARG A 493 15.77 21.62 -18.86
N TYR A 494 15.11 21.87 -19.99
CA TYR A 494 15.73 21.57 -21.28
C TYR A 494 16.68 22.72 -21.61
N HIS A 495 18.00 22.49 -21.58
CA HIS A 495 18.96 23.45 -22.12
C HIS A 495 19.03 23.26 -23.63
N GLY A 496 18.14 23.93 -24.34
CA GLY A 496 18.15 23.97 -25.81
C GLY A 496 17.02 24.84 -26.35
N GLY A 497 17.36 26.06 -26.76
CA GLY A 497 16.49 26.94 -27.56
C GLY A 497 15.74 28.00 -26.74
N GLU A 498 15.80 29.24 -27.22
CA GLU A 498 15.19 30.45 -26.67
C GLU A 498 13.65 30.38 -26.68
N HIS A 499 13.02 29.70 -25.70
CA HIS A 499 11.61 29.95 -25.38
C HIS A 499 11.37 29.82 -23.87
N GLU A 500 10.74 30.87 -23.33
CA GLU A 500 10.26 31.12 -21.96
C GLU A 500 10.59 30.12 -20.84
N ALA A 501 11.26 30.63 -19.81
CA ALA A 501 11.48 29.96 -18.53
C ALA A 501 10.16 29.58 -17.84
N VAL A 502 9.69 28.36 -18.06
CA VAL A 502 8.58 27.78 -17.28
C VAL A 502 9.02 27.62 -15.82
N ARG A 503 8.21 28.16 -14.89
CA ARG A 503 8.52 28.24 -13.46
C ARG A 503 8.84 26.86 -12.85
N THR A 504 10.09 26.69 -12.43
CA THR A 504 10.59 25.53 -11.69
C THR A 504 9.81 25.31 -10.38
N GLY A 505 9.30 24.09 -10.15
CA GLY A 505 8.80 23.64 -8.85
C GLY A 505 7.29 23.42 -8.69
N GLN A 506 6.47 23.61 -9.72
CA GLN A 506 5.04 23.29 -9.67
C GLN A 506 4.78 21.82 -10.01
N THR A 507 4.03 21.14 -9.15
CA THR A 507 3.55 19.75 -9.34
C THR A 507 2.39 19.73 -10.33
N LEU A 508 2.37 18.76 -11.25
CA LEU A 508 1.28 18.60 -12.22
C LEU A 508 -0.01 18.15 -11.53
N LYS A 509 -1.05 19.00 -11.57
CA LYS A 509 -2.36 18.70 -10.95
C LYS A 509 -3.18 17.77 -11.83
N LEU A 510 -4.12 17.05 -11.22
CA LEU A 510 -5.01 16.13 -11.95
C LEU A 510 -5.96 16.94 -12.85
N SER A 511 -6.46 18.07 -12.36
CA SER A 511 -7.35 18.93 -13.16
C SER A 511 -6.69 19.62 -14.36
N GLU A 512 -5.35 19.67 -14.39
CA GLU A 512 -4.54 20.18 -15.51
C GLU A 512 -4.36 19.16 -16.63
N LEU A 513 -4.70 17.89 -16.39
CA LEU A 513 -4.67 16.81 -17.38
C LEU A 513 -5.87 16.87 -18.34
N ASN A 514 -6.72 17.90 -18.21
CA ASN A 514 -7.94 18.03 -19.00
C ASN A 514 -7.62 18.29 -20.48
N ARG A 515 -8.50 17.79 -21.36
CA ARG A 515 -8.42 17.82 -22.82
C ARG A 515 -8.58 19.24 -23.41
N SER A 516 -9.02 20.22 -22.61
CA SER A 516 -9.44 21.53 -23.10
C SER A 516 -8.36 22.61 -22.99
N GLY A 517 -7.83 23.05 -24.14
CA GLY A 517 -7.12 24.32 -24.22
C GLY A 517 -6.33 24.55 -25.51
N SER A 518 -7.04 24.83 -26.62
CA SER A 518 -6.72 25.80 -27.70
C SER A 518 -7.04 25.25 -29.09
N GLU A 519 -7.64 26.12 -29.91
CA GLU A 519 -7.96 25.90 -31.32
C GLU A 519 -6.75 25.26 -32.04
N GLY A 520 -6.89 23.98 -32.42
CA GLY A 520 -5.83 23.18 -33.06
C GLY A 520 -5.20 22.05 -32.22
N GLY A 521 -5.66 21.81 -30.98
CA GLY A 521 -5.04 20.89 -30.01
C GLY A 521 -5.03 19.39 -30.37
N ARG A 522 -3.85 18.76 -30.33
CA ARG A 522 -3.62 17.33 -30.58
C ARG A 522 -4.27 16.42 -29.51
N PHE A 523 -4.64 15.21 -29.94
CA PHE A 523 -5.33 14.17 -29.16
C PHE A 523 -4.55 13.68 -27.92
N ARG A 524 -5.27 13.45 -26.80
CA ARG A 524 -4.75 12.83 -25.57
C ARG A 524 -5.81 11.90 -24.96
N PRO A 525 -5.47 10.67 -24.54
CA PRO A 525 -6.43 9.79 -23.87
C PRO A 525 -6.79 10.34 -22.49
N TYR A 526 -8.05 10.19 -22.09
CA TYR A 526 -8.58 10.59 -20.78
C TYR A 526 -8.06 9.63 -19.69
N PRO A 527 -7.22 10.08 -18.75
CA PRO A 527 -6.64 9.21 -17.74
C PRO A 527 -7.66 8.83 -16.65
N ILE A 528 -7.67 7.56 -16.28
CA ILE A 528 -8.36 7.02 -15.11
C ILE A 528 -7.32 6.27 -14.28
N ILE A 529 -7.03 6.81 -13.09
CA ILE A 529 -6.10 6.19 -12.15
C ILE A 529 -6.92 5.51 -11.06
N ASN A 530 -6.87 4.18 -11.04
CA ASN A 530 -7.69 3.36 -10.16
C ASN A 530 -6.98 3.07 -8.84
N THR A 531 -7.74 3.14 -7.75
CA THR A 531 -7.28 2.85 -6.38
C THR A 531 -8.35 2.06 -5.63
N ALA A 532 -7.96 1.35 -4.58
CA ALA A 532 -8.89 0.64 -3.71
C ALA A 532 -9.16 1.47 -2.45
N MET A 533 -10.43 1.80 -2.20
CA MET A 533 -10.88 2.40 -0.95
C MET A 533 -11.26 1.30 0.04
N ASN A 534 -10.51 1.17 1.14
CA ASN A 534 -10.73 0.14 2.16
C ASN A 534 -11.93 0.50 3.05
N MET A 535 -12.79 -0.48 3.31
CA MET A 535 -14.09 -0.29 3.96
C MET A 535 -14.44 -1.46 4.90
N GLU A 536 -13.46 -2.11 5.53
CA GLU A 536 -13.69 -3.24 6.44
C GLU A 536 -14.58 -2.88 7.64
N GLY A 537 -14.66 -1.60 8.01
CA GLY A 537 -15.57 -1.09 9.03
C GLY A 537 -16.97 -0.69 8.53
N SER A 538 -17.27 -0.84 7.23
CA SER A 538 -18.55 -0.45 6.65
C SER A 538 -19.69 -1.37 7.10
N THR A 539 -20.88 -0.78 7.26
CA THR A 539 -22.10 -1.52 7.61
C THR A 539 -23.01 -1.80 6.40
N ILE A 540 -22.58 -1.45 5.19
CA ILE A 540 -23.38 -1.65 3.98
C ILE A 540 -23.47 -3.16 3.68
N GLN A 541 -24.69 -3.70 3.70
CA GLN A 541 -24.91 -5.12 3.43
C GLN A 541 -24.51 -5.49 2.00
N GLY A 542 -23.79 -6.63 1.87
CA GLY A 542 -23.37 -7.16 0.58
C GLY A 542 -22.22 -6.41 -0.09
N HIS A 543 -21.63 -5.40 0.58
CA HIS A 543 -20.43 -4.73 0.08
C HIS A 543 -19.16 -5.55 0.32
N ARG A 544 -18.19 -5.34 -0.57
CA ARG A 544 -16.84 -5.90 -0.50
C ARG A 544 -16.04 -5.15 0.58
N SER A 545 -14.94 -5.75 1.03
CA SER A 545 -13.97 -5.09 1.94
C SER A 545 -13.34 -3.82 1.36
N ALA A 546 -13.45 -3.59 0.04
CA ALA A 546 -13.02 -2.38 -0.64
C ALA A 546 -13.98 -1.96 -1.77
N ASP A 547 -14.01 -0.67 -2.12
CA ASP A 547 -14.71 -0.11 -3.29
C ASP A 547 -13.71 0.45 -4.32
N PHE A 548 -14.18 0.60 -5.57
CA PHE A 548 -13.43 1.26 -6.65
C PHE A 548 -13.41 2.76 -6.42
N PHE A 549 -12.22 3.33 -6.25
CA PHE A 549 -12.01 4.77 -6.13
C PHE A 549 -11.15 5.26 -7.28
N MET A 550 -11.65 6.23 -8.04
CA MET A 550 -10.99 6.73 -9.24
C MET A 550 -10.52 8.18 -9.07
N PHE A 551 -9.35 8.46 -9.63
CA PHE A 551 -8.86 9.81 -9.89
C PHE A 551 -8.91 10.07 -11.39
N THR A 552 -9.69 11.08 -11.81
CA THR A 552 -9.72 11.56 -13.20
C THR A 552 -9.55 13.09 -13.26
N PRO A 553 -9.31 13.68 -14.44
CA PRO A 553 -9.14 15.13 -14.56
C PRO A 553 -10.37 15.94 -14.16
N ASP A 554 -11.57 15.40 -14.37
CA ASP A 554 -12.81 16.12 -14.08
C ASP A 554 -13.43 15.76 -12.73
N TYR A 555 -13.38 14.48 -12.33
CA TYR A 555 -14.03 14.00 -11.11
C TYR A 555 -13.17 13.01 -10.30
N VAL A 556 -13.32 13.08 -8.98
CA VAL A 556 -12.70 12.14 -8.02
C VAL A 556 -13.79 11.52 -7.14
N GLY A 557 -13.70 10.22 -6.90
CA GLY A 557 -14.57 9.55 -5.95
C GLY A 557 -14.83 8.07 -6.23
N SER A 558 -15.86 7.56 -5.57
CA SER A 558 -16.32 6.17 -5.63
C SER A 558 -17.85 6.11 -5.61
N ARG A 559 -18.41 4.92 -5.84
CA ARG A 559 -19.86 4.71 -5.69
C ARG A 559 -20.32 4.99 -4.27
N CYS A 560 -19.54 4.59 -3.27
CA CYS A 560 -19.87 4.78 -1.86
C CYS A 560 -19.76 6.25 -1.43
N THR A 561 -18.73 6.97 -1.84
CA THR A 561 -18.50 8.36 -1.41
C THR A 561 -19.30 9.38 -2.22
N GLY A 562 -19.75 9.00 -3.42
CA GLY A 562 -20.14 9.95 -4.46
C GLY A 562 -18.92 10.57 -5.13
N TYR A 563 -19.17 11.34 -6.19
CA TYR A 563 -18.13 11.99 -6.99
C TYR A 563 -18.17 13.51 -6.81
N VAL A 564 -16.99 14.13 -6.74
CA VAL A 564 -16.79 15.58 -6.64
C VAL A 564 -15.86 16.03 -7.77
N ALA A 565 -16.03 17.27 -8.24
CA ALA A 565 -15.16 17.82 -9.27
C ALA A 565 -13.70 17.86 -8.79
N THR A 566 -12.76 17.40 -9.61
CA THR A 566 -11.33 17.32 -9.26
C THR A 566 -10.77 18.68 -8.86
N LYS A 567 -11.17 19.75 -9.56
CA LYS A 567 -10.79 21.13 -9.22
C LYS A 567 -11.22 21.55 -7.82
N ASP A 568 -12.37 21.09 -7.35
CA ASP A 568 -12.84 21.38 -5.99
C ASP A 568 -12.18 20.46 -4.96
N TYR A 569 -11.87 19.23 -5.35
CA TYR A 569 -11.08 18.31 -4.53
C TYR A 569 -9.66 18.84 -4.27
N GLU A 570 -9.05 19.53 -5.23
CA GLU A 570 -7.70 20.10 -5.11
C GLU A 570 -7.64 21.41 -4.30
N LYS A 571 -8.79 21.98 -3.91
CA LYS A 571 -8.87 23.23 -3.13
C LYS A 571 -8.71 23.03 -1.62
N PRO A 572 -8.40 24.11 -0.87
CA PRO A 572 -8.45 24.08 0.60
C PRO A 572 -9.86 23.69 1.10
N GLY A 573 -10.02 22.44 1.56
CA GLY A 573 -11.31 21.84 1.93
C GLY A 573 -11.49 20.41 1.40
N GLY A 574 -10.76 20.05 0.35
CA GLY A 574 -10.54 18.66 -0.08
C GLY A 574 -9.12 18.21 0.27
N GLU A 575 -8.34 17.81 -0.73
CA GLU A 575 -6.97 17.32 -0.61
C GLU A 575 -5.99 18.14 -1.48
N PRO A 576 -5.51 19.32 -1.03
CA PRO A 576 -4.64 20.19 -1.85
C PRO A 576 -3.30 19.58 -2.26
N ARG A 577 -2.87 18.52 -1.57
CA ARG A 577 -1.62 17.81 -1.86
C ARG A 577 -1.77 16.76 -2.96
N ILE A 578 -2.99 16.46 -3.39
CA ILE A 578 -3.21 15.53 -4.48
C ILE A 578 -2.66 16.15 -5.78
N ASP A 579 -1.80 15.39 -6.45
CA ASP A 579 -1.18 15.67 -7.74
C ASP A 579 -1.03 14.33 -8.48
N LEU A 580 -0.60 14.37 -9.74
CA LEU A 580 -0.47 13.15 -10.55
C LEU A 580 0.46 12.13 -9.89
N ALA A 581 1.60 12.56 -9.34
CA ALA A 581 2.54 11.69 -8.67
C ALA A 581 1.93 11.01 -7.44
N THR A 582 1.15 11.75 -6.65
CA THR A 582 0.46 11.23 -5.45
C THR A 582 -0.62 10.23 -5.84
N ALA A 583 -1.47 10.53 -6.84
CA ALA A 583 -2.48 9.58 -7.33
C ALA A 583 -1.84 8.28 -7.86
N THR A 584 -0.75 8.41 -8.63
CA THR A 584 0.04 7.28 -9.15
C THR A 584 0.63 6.44 -8.02
N ALA A 585 1.22 7.09 -7.00
CA ALA A 585 1.80 6.40 -5.85
C ALA A 585 0.76 5.69 -4.99
N ILE A 586 -0.45 6.26 -4.83
CA ILE A 586 -1.56 5.59 -4.15
C ILE A 586 -2.00 4.36 -4.95
N SER A 587 -2.16 4.51 -6.28
CA SER A 587 -2.52 3.41 -7.17
C SER A 587 -1.50 2.26 -7.14
N GLY A 588 -0.21 2.55 -6.91
CA GLY A 588 0.85 1.55 -6.77
C GLY A 588 1.23 1.18 -5.34
N ALA A 589 0.41 1.49 -4.32
CA ALA A 589 0.73 1.27 -2.92
C ALA A 589 0.57 -0.22 -2.48
N ALA A 590 1.28 -1.13 -3.14
CA ALA A 590 1.11 -2.59 -3.02
C ALA A 590 1.37 -3.15 -1.62
N VAL A 591 2.10 -2.42 -0.76
CA VAL A 591 2.32 -2.79 0.65
C VAL A 591 1.61 -1.81 1.57
N SER A 592 0.48 -2.23 2.12
CA SER A 592 -0.36 -1.48 3.05
C SER A 592 -0.76 -2.35 4.26
N SER A 593 -1.15 -1.73 5.37
CA SER A 593 -1.68 -2.41 6.56
C SER A 593 -3.07 -3.02 6.30
N LEU A 594 -3.84 -2.40 5.43
CA LEU A 594 -5.11 -2.88 4.90
C LEU A 594 -4.95 -2.99 3.40
N MET A 595 -5.12 -4.20 2.87
CA MET A 595 -5.00 -4.50 1.44
C MET A 595 -6.29 -5.11 0.90
N GLY A 596 -7.44 -4.76 1.50
CA GLY A 596 -8.75 -5.34 1.19
C GLY A 596 -8.70 -6.86 1.09
N ARG A 597 -8.97 -7.38 -0.11
CA ARG A 597 -8.97 -8.84 -0.38
C ARG A 597 -7.57 -9.45 -0.43
N ALA A 598 -6.54 -8.68 -0.79
CA ALA A 598 -5.17 -9.17 -0.93
C ALA A 598 -4.44 -9.33 0.41
N GLY A 599 -4.96 -8.73 1.49
CA GLY A 599 -4.30 -8.69 2.79
C GLY A 599 -4.57 -9.91 3.66
N VAL A 600 -3.66 -10.18 4.59
CA VAL A 600 -3.91 -11.09 5.72
C VAL A 600 -4.33 -10.22 6.92
N PRO A 601 -5.60 -10.25 7.36
CA PRO A 601 -6.11 -9.31 8.36
C PRO A 601 -5.32 -9.30 9.68
N ILE A 602 -4.72 -10.44 10.05
CA ILE A 602 -3.93 -10.54 11.29
C ILE A 602 -2.60 -9.80 11.25
N LEU A 603 -2.03 -9.57 10.06
CA LEU A 603 -0.77 -8.83 9.89
C LEU A 603 -0.99 -7.32 9.88
N GLY A 604 -2.21 -6.85 9.57
CA GLY A 604 -2.53 -5.43 9.44
C GLY A 604 -2.10 -4.56 10.62
N PRO A 605 -2.42 -4.93 11.88
CA PRO A 605 -1.95 -4.21 13.06
C PRO A 605 -0.42 -4.09 13.13
N THR A 606 0.28 -5.18 12.79
CA THR A 606 1.75 -5.25 12.87
C THR A 606 2.39 -4.36 11.81
N LEU A 607 1.90 -4.42 10.56
CA LEU A 607 2.38 -3.56 9.48
C LEU A 607 2.12 -2.07 9.75
N ALA A 608 0.95 -1.74 10.30
CA ALA A 608 0.62 -0.38 10.72
C ALA A 608 1.58 0.13 11.82
N LEU A 609 1.84 -0.68 12.85
CA LEU A 609 2.74 -0.34 13.96
C LEU A 609 4.22 -0.28 13.57
N LEU A 610 4.68 -1.13 12.65
CA LEU A 610 6.03 -1.06 12.09
C LEU A 610 6.19 0.07 11.05
N ASN A 611 5.10 0.78 10.74
CA ASN A 611 5.04 1.83 9.73
C ASN A 611 5.42 1.36 8.31
N ILE A 612 5.24 0.07 8.03
CA ILE A 612 5.41 -0.53 6.69
C ILE A 612 4.08 -0.35 5.96
N ARG A 613 3.77 0.90 5.59
CA ARG A 613 2.52 1.28 4.94
C ARG A 613 2.72 2.34 3.86
N LEU A 614 2.25 2.01 2.66
CA LEU A 614 2.21 2.90 1.51
C LEU A 614 0.81 3.49 1.28
N GLY A 615 -0.21 3.01 1.99
CA GLY A 615 -1.57 3.54 1.94
C GLY A 615 -1.66 5.01 2.35
N TYR A 616 -2.72 5.68 1.90
CA TYR A 616 -2.90 7.12 2.04
C TYR A 616 -4.27 7.44 2.64
N TRP A 617 -4.28 8.26 3.68
CA TRP A 617 -5.52 8.81 4.24
C TRP A 617 -5.90 10.06 3.45
N ALA A 618 -6.98 9.98 2.67
CA ALA A 618 -7.47 11.07 1.82
C ALA A 618 -8.75 11.68 2.40
N HIS A 619 -8.99 12.97 2.15
CA HIS A 619 -10.29 13.57 2.47
C HIS A 619 -11.41 12.88 1.69
N ASN A 620 -12.49 12.56 2.39
CA ASN A 620 -13.63 11.90 1.78
C ASN A 620 -14.41 12.87 0.88
N PRO A 621 -14.62 12.54 -0.41
CA PRO A 621 -15.38 13.37 -1.35
C PRO A 621 -16.75 13.83 -0.84
N ARG A 622 -17.40 13.03 0.01
CA ARG A 622 -18.71 13.34 0.60
C ARG A 622 -18.71 14.59 1.48
N PHE A 623 -17.57 14.92 2.09
CA PHE A 623 -17.44 15.99 3.08
C PHE A 623 -16.67 17.22 2.56
N VAL A 624 -16.36 17.29 1.25
CA VAL A 624 -15.64 18.40 0.65
C VAL A 624 -16.53 19.64 0.55
N ALA A 625 -16.43 20.57 1.50
CA ALA A 625 -17.25 21.77 1.50
C ALA A 625 -16.80 22.80 0.44
N PRO A 626 -17.72 23.58 -0.18
CA PRO A 626 -17.36 24.77 -0.93
C PRO A 626 -16.67 25.82 -0.02
N GLU A 627 -15.74 26.60 -0.58
CA GLU A 627 -14.80 27.57 0.05
C GLU A 627 -15.31 28.43 1.23
N ARG A 628 -16.62 28.58 1.43
CA ARG A 628 -17.23 29.46 2.44
C ARG A 628 -17.58 28.81 3.77
N GLN A 629 -17.47 27.49 3.91
CA GLN A 629 -17.81 26.81 5.17
C GLN A 629 -16.58 26.10 5.75
N LYS A 630 -15.88 26.78 6.67
CA LYS A 630 -14.89 26.13 7.53
C LYS A 630 -15.60 25.04 8.33
N SER A 631 -15.40 23.78 7.96
CA SER A 631 -15.76 22.64 8.79
C SER A 631 -15.18 22.85 10.20
N ARG A 632 -16.08 22.92 11.18
CA ARG A 632 -15.76 23.08 12.61
C ARG A 632 -15.38 21.74 13.27
N ILE A 633 -15.33 20.65 12.50
CA ILE A 633 -15.05 19.31 13.00
C ILE A 633 -13.56 19.22 13.26
N ARG A 634 -13.19 19.17 14.54
CA ARG A 634 -11.81 18.96 14.97
C ARG A 634 -11.37 17.56 14.53
N ASP A 635 -10.58 17.50 13.47
CA ASP A 635 -10.13 16.24 12.89
C ASP A 635 -8.95 15.68 13.70
N TRP A 636 -9.24 14.75 14.61
CA TRP A 636 -8.25 14.15 15.49
C TRP A 636 -7.51 13.03 14.76
N LYS A 637 -6.44 13.42 14.07
CA LYS A 637 -5.62 12.58 13.18
C LYS A 637 -5.14 11.26 13.77
N ILE A 638 -5.02 11.17 15.09
CA ILE A 638 -4.61 9.96 15.81
C ILE A 638 -5.60 8.79 15.69
N PHE A 639 -6.90 9.08 15.57
CA PHE A 639 -7.91 8.01 15.49
C PHE A 639 -7.88 7.27 14.15
N TYR A 640 -7.31 7.86 13.10
CA TYR A 640 -7.16 7.17 11.81
C TYR A 640 -6.12 6.06 11.88
N LEU A 641 -5.00 6.28 12.59
CA LEU A 641 -4.04 5.20 12.81
C LEU A 641 -4.64 4.07 13.66
N LEU A 642 -5.46 4.39 14.66
CA LEU A 642 -6.20 3.38 15.42
C LEU A 642 -7.21 2.63 14.54
N ALA A 643 -7.97 3.35 13.71
CA ALA A 643 -8.89 2.74 12.76
C ALA A 643 -8.16 1.83 11.76
N GLU A 644 -6.95 2.20 11.33
CA GLU A 644 -6.06 1.39 10.51
C GLU A 644 -5.64 0.09 11.24
N ILE A 645 -5.09 0.23 12.45
CA ILE A 645 -4.62 -0.88 13.29
C ILE A 645 -5.73 -1.89 13.56
N PHE A 646 -6.95 -1.43 13.82
CA PHE A 646 -8.09 -2.29 14.13
C PHE A 646 -8.90 -2.73 12.90
N GLY A 647 -8.49 -2.36 11.68
CA GLY A 647 -9.20 -2.70 10.44
C GLY A 647 -10.63 -2.17 10.40
N ARG A 648 -10.82 -0.90 10.79
CA ARG A 648 -12.13 -0.22 10.80
C ARG A 648 -12.17 1.08 9.98
N PRO A 649 -11.57 1.18 8.79
CA PRO A 649 -11.88 2.30 7.91
C PRO A 649 -13.35 2.21 7.45
N SER A 650 -13.98 3.37 7.27
CA SER A 650 -15.36 3.45 6.77
C SER A 650 -15.50 4.58 5.76
N GLU A 651 -16.41 4.39 4.82
CA GLU A 651 -16.87 5.40 3.86
C GLU A 651 -17.61 6.58 4.51
N ASN A 652 -17.98 6.47 5.79
CA ASN A 652 -18.70 7.51 6.53
C ASN A 652 -17.78 8.43 7.34
N SER A 653 -16.47 8.15 7.42
CA SER A 653 -15.51 9.02 8.11
C SER A 653 -15.04 10.20 7.25
N ASN A 654 -14.61 11.28 7.90
CA ASN A 654 -14.11 12.49 7.23
C ASN A 654 -12.91 12.21 6.32
N GLN A 655 -12.12 11.20 6.66
CA GLN A 655 -11.05 10.66 5.82
C GLN A 655 -11.32 9.20 5.46
N ILE A 656 -10.85 8.80 4.29
CA ILE A 656 -10.93 7.45 3.73
C ILE A 656 -9.52 6.91 3.51
N TYR A 657 -9.36 5.60 3.59
CA TYR A 657 -8.05 4.96 3.42
C TYR A 657 -7.93 4.35 2.03
N LEU A 658 -7.05 4.93 1.22
CA LEU A 658 -6.80 4.54 -0.17
C LEU A 658 -5.51 3.74 -0.30
N THR A 659 -5.56 2.71 -1.14
CA THR A 659 -4.43 1.79 -1.39
C THR A 659 -4.40 1.37 -2.86
N ASP A 660 -3.45 0.49 -3.20
CA ASP A 660 -3.27 -0.02 -4.56
C ASP A 660 -4.59 -0.52 -5.17
N GLY A 661 -4.85 -0.16 -6.43
CA GLY A 661 -6.05 -0.61 -7.15
C GLY A 661 -6.14 -2.13 -7.27
N GLY A 662 -4.99 -2.82 -7.34
CA GLY A 662 -4.91 -4.28 -7.37
C GLY A 662 -5.45 -4.96 -6.12
N HIS A 663 -5.67 -4.26 -5.01
CA HIS A 663 -6.35 -4.80 -3.82
C HIS A 663 -7.84 -5.07 -4.03
N ILE A 664 -8.44 -4.51 -5.09
CA ILE A 664 -9.79 -4.84 -5.55
C ILE A 664 -9.77 -5.49 -6.94
N GLU A 665 -9.05 -4.92 -7.91
CA GLU A 665 -9.09 -5.30 -9.32
C GLU A 665 -7.81 -4.82 -10.02
N ASN A 666 -7.02 -5.75 -10.59
CA ASN A 666 -5.67 -5.45 -11.04
C ASN A 666 -5.53 -5.14 -12.55
N THR A 667 -6.54 -5.38 -13.38
CA THR A 667 -6.50 -5.17 -14.83
C THR A 667 -6.84 -3.74 -15.27
N GLY A 668 -7.66 -3.01 -14.51
CA GLY A 668 -8.16 -1.68 -14.88
C GLY A 668 -9.36 -1.70 -15.82
N VAL A 669 -9.89 -2.87 -16.17
CA VAL A 669 -10.98 -3.03 -17.15
C VAL A 669 -12.34 -2.58 -16.60
N TYR A 670 -12.57 -2.70 -15.29
CA TYR A 670 -13.87 -2.42 -14.69
C TYR A 670 -14.39 -1.00 -14.98
N GLU A 671 -13.55 0.03 -14.83
CA GLU A 671 -13.95 1.42 -15.08
C GLU A 671 -14.19 1.73 -16.57
N LEU A 672 -13.61 0.95 -17.49
CA LEU A 672 -13.90 1.05 -18.94
C LEU A 672 -15.24 0.38 -19.29
N LEU A 673 -15.55 -0.78 -18.68
CA LEU A 673 -16.86 -1.42 -18.84
C LEU A 673 -17.99 -0.54 -18.32
N LYS A 674 -17.75 0.17 -17.22
CA LYS A 674 -18.67 1.14 -16.63
C LYS A 674 -18.93 2.34 -17.55
N ARG A 675 -17.95 2.69 -18.40
CA ARG A 675 -18.03 3.73 -19.45
C ARG A 675 -18.56 3.23 -20.79
N ARG A 676 -18.92 1.95 -20.89
CA ARG A 676 -19.49 1.32 -22.10
C ARG A 676 -18.57 1.45 -23.32
N CYS A 677 -17.25 1.31 -23.14
CA CYS A 677 -16.31 1.32 -24.25
C CYS A 677 -16.63 0.21 -25.25
N GLU A 678 -16.76 0.55 -26.52
CA GLU A 678 -17.10 -0.39 -27.59
C GLU A 678 -15.93 -1.29 -27.97
N LEU A 679 -14.71 -0.84 -27.67
CA LEU A 679 -13.49 -1.61 -27.77
C LEU A 679 -12.61 -1.36 -26.54
N ILE A 680 -12.14 -2.43 -25.91
CA ILE A 680 -11.22 -2.39 -24.79
C ILE A 680 -9.94 -3.15 -25.16
N ILE A 681 -8.79 -2.49 -25.13
CA ILE A 681 -7.47 -3.11 -25.30
C ILE A 681 -6.85 -3.27 -23.91
N VAL A 682 -6.44 -4.48 -23.53
CA VAL A 682 -5.92 -4.77 -22.19
C VAL A 682 -4.47 -5.22 -22.29
N ALA A 683 -3.60 -4.58 -21.50
CA ALA A 683 -2.23 -5.02 -21.24
C ALA A 683 -2.18 -5.71 -19.88
N ASP A 684 -2.26 -7.03 -19.84
CA ASP A 684 -2.11 -7.82 -18.61
C ASP A 684 -0.68 -8.33 -18.41
N ALA A 685 0.05 -7.69 -17.50
CA ALA A 685 1.38 -8.06 -17.05
C ALA A 685 1.41 -8.43 -15.56
N GLU A 686 0.30 -8.94 -15.02
CA GLU A 686 0.26 -9.53 -13.69
C GLU A 686 1.12 -10.81 -13.61
N ALA A 687 1.73 -11.04 -12.44
CA ALA A 687 2.46 -12.26 -12.16
C ALA A 687 1.46 -13.40 -11.95
N ASP A 688 1.29 -14.22 -12.99
CA ASP A 688 0.41 -15.38 -12.97
C ASP A 688 1.14 -16.62 -13.51
N PRO A 689 2.10 -17.20 -12.74
CA PRO A 689 2.92 -18.32 -13.21
C PRO A 689 2.14 -19.58 -13.58
N ALA A 690 0.89 -19.68 -13.12
CA ALA A 690 -0.04 -20.77 -13.34
C ALA A 690 -1.04 -20.49 -14.48
N MET A 691 -1.02 -19.28 -15.06
CA MET A 691 -1.97 -18.86 -16.11
C MET A 691 -3.43 -19.11 -15.70
N SER A 692 -3.77 -18.72 -14.47
CA SER A 692 -5.08 -18.88 -13.85
C SER A 692 -6.06 -17.74 -14.16
N PHE A 693 -5.55 -16.59 -14.60
CA PHE A 693 -6.32 -15.38 -14.94
C PHE A 693 -7.24 -14.89 -13.81
N ALA A 694 -6.79 -15.01 -12.56
CA ALA A 694 -7.60 -14.70 -11.38
C ALA A 694 -8.22 -13.29 -11.42
N SER A 695 -7.46 -12.27 -11.82
CA SER A 695 -7.97 -10.90 -11.91
C SER A 695 -8.96 -10.69 -13.06
N LEU A 696 -8.82 -11.39 -14.18
CA LEU A 696 -9.81 -11.36 -15.26
C LEU A 696 -11.14 -11.96 -14.78
N VAL A 697 -11.11 -13.13 -14.14
CA VAL A 697 -12.29 -13.79 -13.58
C VAL A 697 -12.96 -12.93 -12.50
N ASP A 698 -12.16 -12.20 -11.72
CA ASP A 698 -12.69 -11.24 -10.74
C ASP A 698 -13.44 -10.09 -11.43
N VAL A 699 -12.90 -9.52 -12.51
CA VAL A 699 -13.60 -8.50 -13.32
C VAL A 699 -14.88 -9.05 -13.94
N GLU A 700 -14.87 -10.26 -14.51
CA GLU A 700 -16.07 -10.90 -15.05
C GLU A 700 -17.18 -10.95 -14.00
N ARG A 701 -16.84 -11.38 -12.78
CA ARG A 701 -17.78 -11.46 -11.67
C ARG A 701 -18.27 -10.06 -11.27
N PHE A 702 -17.38 -9.08 -11.14
CA PHE A 702 -17.77 -7.71 -10.76
C PHE A 702 -18.63 -7.04 -11.82
N ALA A 703 -18.25 -7.14 -13.09
CA ALA A 703 -19.00 -6.62 -14.22
C ALA A 703 -20.41 -7.21 -14.29
N ARG A 704 -20.55 -8.52 -14.03
CA ARG A 704 -21.84 -9.20 -14.01
C ARG A 704 -22.73 -8.76 -12.85
N ILE A 705 -22.18 -8.65 -11.64
CA ILE A 705 -22.94 -8.30 -10.43
C ILE A 705 -23.29 -6.81 -10.41
N ASP A 706 -22.33 -5.94 -10.71
CA ASP A 706 -22.46 -4.49 -10.49
C ASP A 706 -23.04 -3.78 -11.71
N LEU A 707 -22.69 -4.22 -12.92
CA LEU A 707 -23.00 -3.52 -14.18
C LEU A 707 -23.96 -4.28 -15.09
N GLY A 708 -24.28 -5.54 -14.76
CA GLY A 708 -25.04 -6.45 -15.61
C GLY A 708 -24.32 -6.83 -16.92
N VAL A 709 -23.02 -6.53 -17.04
CA VAL A 709 -22.23 -6.78 -18.24
C VAL A 709 -21.72 -8.20 -18.23
N ARG A 710 -21.70 -8.84 -19.41
CA ARG A 710 -21.06 -10.14 -19.61
C ARG A 710 -20.02 -9.99 -20.70
N PHE A 711 -18.89 -10.65 -20.57
CA PHE A 711 -17.98 -10.79 -21.67
C PHE A 711 -17.49 -12.22 -21.75
N ASP A 712 -17.18 -12.64 -22.97
CA ASP A 712 -16.75 -13.99 -23.31
C ASP A 712 -15.38 -13.87 -23.98
N LEU A 713 -14.35 -14.37 -23.30
CA LEU A 713 -12.96 -14.31 -23.71
C LEU A 713 -12.35 -15.72 -23.65
N PRO A 714 -11.98 -16.33 -24.80
CA PRO A 714 -11.44 -17.68 -24.85
C PRO A 714 -9.95 -17.72 -24.47
N PHE A 715 -9.62 -17.44 -23.20
CA PHE A 715 -8.23 -17.40 -22.73
C PHE A 715 -7.59 -18.78 -22.53
N GLN A 716 -8.36 -19.88 -22.52
CA GLN A 716 -7.87 -21.23 -22.21
C GLN A 716 -6.82 -21.71 -23.22
N ALA A 717 -7.04 -21.48 -24.52
CA ALA A 717 -6.11 -21.92 -25.56
C ALA A 717 -4.72 -21.26 -25.40
N MET A 718 -4.70 -19.98 -25.04
CA MET A 718 -3.47 -19.25 -24.73
C MET A 718 -2.80 -19.79 -23.45
N ALA A 719 -3.59 -20.07 -22.41
CA ALA A 719 -3.08 -20.65 -21.16
C ALA A 719 -2.38 -21.99 -21.41
N ASP A 720 -3.04 -22.89 -22.14
CA ASP A 720 -2.54 -24.22 -22.47
C ASP A 720 -1.25 -24.16 -23.30
N SER A 721 -1.19 -23.23 -24.26
CA SER A 721 -0.01 -22.98 -25.08
C SER A 721 1.20 -22.53 -24.24
N ALA A 722 1.01 -21.52 -23.38
CA ALA A 722 2.08 -21.00 -22.52
C ALA A 722 2.56 -22.05 -21.50
N ILE A 723 1.65 -22.79 -20.88
CA ILE A 723 1.98 -23.88 -19.94
C ILE A 723 2.71 -25.01 -20.67
N GLY A 724 2.20 -25.45 -21.83
CA GLY A 724 2.79 -26.51 -22.64
C GLY A 724 4.23 -26.20 -23.03
N ARG A 725 4.49 -24.96 -23.48
CA ARG A 725 5.85 -24.49 -23.78
C ARG A 725 6.74 -24.55 -22.54
N LYS A 726 6.28 -24.00 -21.41
CA LYS A 726 7.07 -23.98 -20.17
C LYS A 726 7.47 -25.38 -19.72
N VAL A 727 6.57 -26.36 -19.88
CA VAL A 727 6.84 -27.78 -19.63
C VAL A 727 7.90 -28.32 -20.60
N ALA A 728 7.78 -28.03 -21.91
CA ALA A 728 8.75 -28.46 -22.92
C ALA A 728 10.16 -27.89 -22.66
N VAL A 729 10.28 -26.58 -22.38
CA VAL A 729 11.56 -25.94 -22.04
C VAL A 729 12.18 -26.59 -20.82
N LYS A 730 11.39 -26.85 -19.77
CA LYS A 730 11.86 -27.50 -18.55
C LYS A 730 12.33 -28.94 -18.78
N ALA A 731 11.75 -29.63 -19.76
CA ALA A 731 12.17 -30.95 -20.20
C ALA A 731 13.40 -30.95 -21.14
N GLY A 732 13.99 -29.77 -21.43
CA GLY A 732 15.10 -29.63 -22.38
C GLY A 732 14.69 -29.79 -23.85
N ILE A 733 13.39 -29.83 -24.12
CA ILE A 733 12.84 -29.92 -25.48
C ILE A 733 12.80 -28.50 -26.03
N ARG A 734 13.40 -28.28 -27.21
CA ARG A 734 13.26 -27.01 -27.93
C ARG A 734 11.79 -26.88 -28.36
N PRO A 735 11.00 -25.97 -27.77
CA PRO A 735 9.61 -25.84 -28.14
C PRO A 735 9.54 -25.29 -29.57
N THR A 736 8.68 -25.87 -30.40
CA THR A 736 8.20 -25.18 -31.60
C THR A 736 7.38 -23.96 -31.16
N PRO A 737 7.52 -22.80 -31.82
CA PRO A 737 6.63 -21.68 -31.60
C PRO A 737 5.18 -22.14 -31.69
N ALA A 738 4.32 -21.64 -30.81
CA ALA A 738 2.91 -22.00 -30.83
C ALA A 738 2.30 -21.73 -32.23
N CYS A 739 1.66 -22.74 -32.81
CA CYS A 739 0.88 -22.60 -34.04
C CYS A 739 -0.59 -22.40 -33.65
N GLY A 740 -0.96 -21.17 -33.30
CA GLY A 740 -2.33 -20.75 -33.02
C GLY A 740 -2.61 -19.37 -33.60
N GLU A 741 -3.90 -19.05 -33.86
CA GLU A 741 -4.29 -17.74 -34.39
C GLU A 741 -3.92 -16.57 -33.44
N TRP A 742 -3.81 -16.84 -32.12
CA TRP A 742 -3.66 -15.81 -31.08
C TRP A 742 -2.64 -16.23 -30.00
N ASN A 743 -1.36 -16.08 -30.28
CA ASN A 743 -0.30 -16.60 -29.41
C ASN A 743 -0.14 -15.81 -28.09
N HIS A 744 -0.24 -14.47 -28.12
CA HIS A 744 0.02 -13.62 -26.94
C HIS A 744 -1.23 -13.02 -26.29
N GLY A 745 -2.42 -13.46 -26.71
CA GLY A 745 -3.67 -12.88 -26.21
C GLY A 745 -4.91 -13.60 -26.68
N ALA A 746 -6.06 -12.99 -26.42
CA ALA A 746 -7.35 -13.45 -26.88
C ALA A 746 -8.24 -12.26 -27.28
N ILE A 747 -9.17 -12.51 -28.19
CA ILE A 747 -10.22 -11.55 -28.55
C ILE A 747 -11.56 -12.09 -28.07
N GLY A 748 -12.32 -11.23 -27.39
CA GLY A 748 -13.61 -11.55 -26.83
C GLY A 748 -14.70 -10.53 -27.20
N ARG A 749 -15.94 -10.88 -26.90
CA ARG A 749 -17.10 -10.00 -27.06
C ARG A 749 -17.64 -9.56 -25.71
N ILE A 750 -18.06 -8.31 -25.63
CA ILE A 750 -18.69 -7.71 -24.46
C ILE A 750 -20.17 -7.49 -24.78
N PHE A 751 -21.05 -7.90 -23.88
CA PHE A 751 -22.50 -7.75 -23.98
C PHE A 751 -22.97 -6.77 -22.90
N TYR A 752 -23.44 -5.61 -23.34
CA TYR A 752 -23.96 -4.56 -22.47
C TYR A 752 -25.48 -4.73 -22.23
N PRO A 753 -26.01 -4.26 -21.07
CA PRO A 753 -27.42 -4.41 -20.73
C PRO A 753 -28.40 -3.72 -21.68
N ASP A 754 -27.93 -2.71 -22.42
CA ASP A 754 -28.70 -1.97 -23.43
C ASP A 754 -28.76 -2.70 -24.78
N GLY A 755 -28.22 -3.91 -24.87
CA GLY A 755 -28.17 -4.73 -26.08
C GLY A 755 -26.97 -4.43 -26.98
N LYS A 756 -26.13 -3.45 -26.65
CA LYS A 756 -24.91 -3.16 -27.43
C LYS A 756 -23.87 -4.26 -27.23
N VAL A 757 -23.13 -4.52 -28.31
CA VAL A 757 -22.00 -5.44 -28.32
C VAL A 757 -20.71 -4.65 -28.47
N GLY A 758 -19.78 -4.83 -27.54
CA GLY A 758 -18.41 -4.35 -27.63
C GLY A 758 -17.42 -5.49 -27.85
N TYR A 759 -16.15 -5.16 -27.97
CA TYR A 759 -15.05 -6.11 -28.13
C TYR A 759 -13.95 -5.87 -27.09
N ILE A 760 -13.26 -6.94 -26.70
CA ILE A 760 -12.10 -6.89 -25.82
C ILE A 760 -10.91 -7.57 -26.51
N LEU A 761 -9.80 -6.86 -26.65
CA LEU A 761 -8.51 -7.38 -27.09
C LEU A 761 -7.63 -7.51 -25.85
N TYR A 762 -7.40 -8.74 -25.39
CA TYR A 762 -6.68 -9.03 -24.17
C TYR A 762 -5.28 -9.55 -24.48
N VAL A 763 -4.25 -8.79 -24.15
CA VAL A 763 -2.84 -9.15 -24.37
C VAL A 763 -2.21 -9.53 -23.04
N LYS A 764 -1.67 -10.75 -22.94
CA LYS A 764 -1.06 -11.28 -21.73
C LYS A 764 0.45 -11.33 -21.87
N ALA A 765 1.18 -10.93 -20.82
CA ALA A 765 2.60 -11.21 -20.70
C ALA A 765 2.82 -12.72 -20.56
N ALA A 766 3.08 -13.38 -21.69
CA ALA A 766 3.29 -14.82 -21.82
C ALA A 766 4.34 -15.09 -22.89
N MET A 767 5.08 -16.19 -22.72
CA MET A 767 6.06 -16.67 -23.69
C MET A 767 5.46 -17.77 -24.56
N THR A 768 5.53 -17.63 -25.88
CA THR A 768 5.03 -18.56 -26.90
C THR A 768 6.11 -19.07 -27.85
N GLY A 769 7.29 -18.44 -27.87
CA GLY A 769 8.48 -18.92 -28.57
C GLY A 769 8.82 -18.22 -29.88
N ASP A 770 7.96 -17.32 -30.34
CA ASP A 770 8.14 -16.43 -31.48
C ASP A 770 8.76 -15.07 -31.09
N GLU A 771 9.13 -14.88 -29.82
CA GLU A 771 9.72 -13.63 -29.35
C GLU A 771 11.12 -13.35 -29.93
N PRO A 772 11.57 -12.08 -29.89
CA PRO A 772 12.93 -11.72 -30.27
C PRO A 772 14.00 -12.53 -29.53
N SER A 773 15.12 -12.79 -30.20
CA SER A 773 16.19 -13.66 -29.70
C SER A 773 16.72 -13.27 -28.32
N TYR A 774 16.78 -11.98 -27.99
CA TYR A 774 17.24 -11.54 -26.67
C TYR A 774 16.21 -11.75 -25.55
N VAL A 775 14.91 -11.72 -25.85
CA VAL A 775 13.85 -12.05 -24.89
C VAL A 775 13.89 -13.54 -24.58
N LEU A 776 14.08 -14.37 -25.61
CA LEU A 776 14.28 -15.81 -25.47
C LEU A 776 15.58 -16.14 -24.69
N ASP A 777 16.66 -15.40 -24.90
CA ASP A 777 17.90 -15.56 -24.12
C ASP A 777 17.71 -15.15 -22.65
N TYR A 778 17.01 -14.04 -22.41
CA TYR A 778 16.68 -13.59 -21.07
C TYR A 778 15.86 -14.64 -20.30
N GLU A 779 14.80 -15.19 -20.92
CA GLU A 779 13.99 -16.28 -20.34
C GLU A 779 14.85 -17.48 -19.93
N ARG A 780 15.81 -17.90 -20.79
CA ARG A 780 16.71 -19.03 -20.50
C ARG A 780 17.58 -18.77 -19.28
N ARG A 781 18.06 -17.54 -19.08
CA ARG A 781 18.87 -17.16 -17.91
C ARG A 781 18.04 -16.94 -16.66
N TYR A 782 16.78 -16.51 -16.81
CA TYR A 782 15.87 -16.19 -15.71
C TYR A 782 14.52 -16.92 -15.84
N PRO A 783 14.43 -18.19 -15.38
CA PRO A 783 13.26 -19.06 -15.59
C PRO A 783 11.93 -18.62 -14.93
N ARG A 784 11.94 -17.53 -14.17
CA ARG A 784 10.72 -16.94 -13.59
C ARG A 784 10.05 -15.96 -14.56
N PHE A 785 10.78 -15.45 -15.54
CA PHE A 785 10.24 -14.60 -16.60
C PHE A 785 9.13 -15.32 -17.37
N PRO A 786 8.04 -14.64 -17.76
CA PRO A 786 7.71 -13.23 -17.53
C PRO A 786 6.90 -12.99 -16.23
N HIS A 787 6.97 -13.89 -15.25
CA HIS A 787 6.19 -13.84 -14.00
C HIS A 787 7.06 -13.68 -12.74
N GLU A 788 8.17 -12.92 -12.79
CA GLU A 788 8.86 -12.49 -11.58
C GLU A 788 7.87 -11.85 -10.60
N PRO A 789 8.00 -12.06 -9.27
CA PRO A 789 7.01 -11.59 -8.30
C PRO A 789 6.98 -10.06 -8.23
N THR A 790 5.80 -9.48 -8.02
CA THR A 790 5.59 -8.03 -7.85
C THR A 790 6.35 -7.43 -6.65
N SER A 791 6.81 -8.26 -5.71
CA SER A 791 7.71 -7.83 -4.62
C SER A 791 9.11 -7.48 -5.09
N ASP A 792 9.50 -7.87 -6.31
CA ASP A 792 10.76 -7.45 -6.90
C ASP A 792 10.64 -6.02 -7.43
N GLN A 793 11.27 -5.09 -6.71
CA GLN A 793 11.26 -3.67 -7.01
C GLN A 793 12.64 -3.16 -7.45
N PHE A 794 13.60 -4.07 -7.67
CA PHE A 794 14.99 -3.75 -8.01
C PHE A 794 15.33 -4.18 -9.44
N PHE A 795 14.54 -3.70 -10.40
CA PHE A 795 14.74 -4.05 -11.81
C PHE A 795 16.12 -3.62 -12.32
N THR A 796 16.66 -4.44 -13.23
CA THR A 796 17.82 -4.08 -14.03
C THR A 796 17.37 -3.48 -15.36
N GLU A 797 18.27 -2.75 -16.01
CA GLU A 797 18.06 -2.25 -17.38
C GLU A 797 17.69 -3.39 -18.35
N GLU A 798 18.42 -4.51 -18.27
CA GLU A 798 18.18 -5.71 -19.07
C GLU A 798 16.77 -6.28 -18.86
N GLN A 799 16.34 -6.39 -17.60
CA GLN A 799 15.02 -6.91 -17.26
C GLN A 799 13.91 -5.98 -17.75
N PHE A 800 14.07 -4.67 -17.57
CA PHE A 800 13.12 -3.68 -18.08
C PHE A 800 12.99 -3.79 -19.60
N GLU A 801 14.11 -3.91 -20.30
CA GLU A 801 14.14 -4.03 -21.75
C GLU A 801 13.48 -5.33 -22.24
N ALA A 802 13.73 -6.47 -21.59
CA ALA A 802 13.07 -7.73 -21.93
C ALA A 802 11.53 -7.67 -21.81
N TYR A 803 11.01 -6.99 -20.79
CA TYR A 803 9.56 -6.79 -20.65
C TYR A 803 8.98 -5.81 -21.67
N ARG A 804 9.69 -4.71 -21.95
CA ARG A 804 9.30 -3.73 -22.98
C ARG A 804 9.22 -4.38 -24.35
N ALA A 805 10.24 -5.15 -24.70
CA ALA A 805 10.30 -5.97 -25.90
C ALA A 805 9.13 -6.93 -26.03
N LEU A 806 8.88 -7.69 -24.95
CA LEU A 806 7.81 -8.67 -24.91
C LEU A 806 6.45 -8.00 -25.13
N GLY A 807 6.20 -6.84 -24.51
CA GLY A 807 4.94 -6.09 -24.67
C GLY A 807 4.72 -5.58 -26.09
N PHE A 808 5.76 -5.05 -26.73
CA PHE A 808 5.70 -4.60 -28.12
C PHE A 808 5.48 -5.78 -29.08
N HIS A 809 6.29 -6.84 -28.96
CA HIS A 809 6.17 -8.05 -29.75
C HIS A 809 4.80 -8.69 -29.61
N SER A 810 4.29 -8.82 -28.38
CA SER A 810 3.01 -9.46 -28.10
C SER A 810 1.87 -8.79 -28.87
N LEU A 811 1.79 -7.45 -28.84
CA LEU A 811 0.75 -6.75 -29.57
C LEU A 811 1.01 -6.76 -31.08
N CYS A 812 2.24 -6.57 -31.54
CA CYS A 812 2.56 -6.64 -32.98
C CYS A 812 2.22 -8.01 -33.57
N SER A 813 2.65 -9.11 -32.93
CA SER A 813 2.35 -10.48 -33.34
C SER A 813 0.84 -10.74 -33.39
N MET A 814 0.07 -10.25 -32.41
CA MET A 814 -1.39 -10.31 -32.45
C MET A 814 -2.02 -9.47 -33.58
N LEU A 815 -1.40 -8.34 -33.96
CA LEU A 815 -1.87 -7.51 -35.06
C LEU A 815 -1.45 -8.06 -36.44
N ASP A 816 -0.34 -8.79 -36.53
CA ASP A 816 0.27 -9.30 -37.78
C ASP A 816 -0.22 -10.71 -38.18
N ASN A 817 -0.45 -11.61 -37.21
CA ASN A 817 -1.05 -12.94 -37.47
C ASN A 817 -2.47 -12.85 -38.07
N LEU A 818 -3.00 -11.63 -38.16
CA LEU A 818 -4.28 -11.30 -38.76
C LEU A 818 -4.25 -11.03 -40.26
N ASP A 819 -3.07 -10.82 -40.85
CA ASP A 819 -2.92 -10.50 -42.27
C ASP A 819 -2.92 -11.76 -43.18
N GLY A 820 -2.98 -12.97 -42.59
CA GLY A 820 -2.90 -14.27 -43.30
C GLY A 820 -4.24 -14.91 -43.72
N THR A 821 -5.39 -14.37 -43.32
CA THR A 821 -6.72 -14.83 -43.76
C THR A 821 -7.31 -13.84 -44.76
N GLU A 822 -7.54 -14.28 -46.01
CA GLU A 822 -7.93 -13.44 -47.15
C GLU A 822 -8.99 -12.35 -46.86
N ARG A 823 -8.64 -11.11 -47.27
CA ARG A 823 -9.40 -9.83 -47.32
C ARG A 823 -9.14 -8.84 -46.17
N ALA A 824 -7.96 -8.23 -46.26
CA ALA A 824 -7.55 -6.89 -45.82
C ALA A 824 -8.61 -5.95 -45.18
N ALA A 825 -8.75 -6.09 -43.86
CA ALA A 825 -8.85 -5.00 -42.89
C ALA A 825 -8.45 -5.63 -41.54
N THR A 826 -7.37 -5.15 -40.91
CA THR A 826 -6.86 -5.68 -39.62
C THR A 826 -8.03 -5.91 -38.64
N VAL A 827 -8.10 -6.97 -37.82
CA VAL A 827 -9.29 -7.15 -36.93
C VAL A 827 -9.59 -5.93 -36.06
N LEU A 828 -8.59 -5.16 -35.65
CA LEU A 828 -8.86 -3.88 -35.00
C LEU A 828 -9.51 -2.86 -35.96
N GLN A 829 -9.04 -2.75 -37.20
CA GLN A 829 -9.68 -1.95 -38.25
C GLN A 829 -11.05 -2.50 -38.67
N GLU A 830 -11.27 -3.82 -38.69
CA GLU A 830 -12.54 -4.47 -38.99
C GLU A 830 -13.51 -4.33 -37.81
N ILE A 831 -13.05 -4.44 -36.57
CA ILE A 831 -13.82 -4.08 -35.38
C ILE A 831 -14.17 -2.60 -35.46
N LEU A 832 -13.21 -1.72 -35.71
CA LEU A 832 -13.47 -0.29 -35.88
C LEU A 832 -14.41 0.00 -37.04
N ARG A 833 -14.28 -0.71 -38.17
CA ARG A 833 -15.14 -0.61 -39.35
C ARG A 833 -16.56 -1.10 -39.04
N ARG A 834 -16.70 -2.26 -38.40
CA ARG A 834 -17.98 -2.82 -37.91
C ARG A 834 -18.65 -1.92 -36.86
N LEU A 835 -17.86 -1.16 -36.11
CA LEU A 835 -18.38 -0.17 -35.17
C LEU A 835 -18.81 1.13 -35.86
N THR A 836 -18.21 1.50 -37.00
CA THR A 836 -18.56 2.71 -37.76
C THR A 836 -19.61 2.49 -38.87
N ASP A 837 -19.77 1.26 -39.37
CA ASP A 837 -20.78 0.93 -40.38
C ASP A 837 -22.13 0.59 -39.71
N PRO A 838 -23.23 1.26 -40.06
CA PRO A 838 -24.55 0.91 -39.56
C PRO A 838 -24.96 -0.46 -40.13
N VAL A 839 -24.86 -1.51 -39.32
CA VAL A 839 -25.42 -2.81 -39.70
C VAL A 839 -26.94 -2.68 -39.71
N GLU A 840 -27.54 -2.69 -40.90
CA GLU A 840 -28.97 -2.89 -41.09
C GLU A 840 -29.44 -4.11 -40.28
N PRO A 841 -30.56 -4.02 -39.55
CA PRO A 841 -31.11 -5.17 -38.88
C PRO A 841 -31.56 -6.17 -39.94
N LYS A 842 -30.85 -7.30 -40.05
CA LYS A 842 -31.39 -8.49 -40.71
C LYS A 842 -32.59 -8.97 -39.90
N ILE A 843 -33.75 -8.48 -40.27
CA ILE A 843 -35.05 -9.05 -39.90
C ILE A 843 -35.07 -10.44 -40.53
N HIS A 844 -34.85 -11.47 -39.70
CA HIS A 844 -35.29 -12.81 -40.05
C HIS A 844 -36.80 -12.85 -39.84
N ALA A 845 -37.53 -12.87 -40.97
CA ALA A 845 -38.94 -13.22 -41.03
C ALA A 845 -39.15 -14.73 -40.78
#